data_AF-A0A351TQI1-F1
#
_entry.id   AF-A0A351TQI1-F1
#
_cell.length_a   1.000
_cell.length_b   1.000
_cell.length_c   1.000
_cell.angle_alpha   90.00
_cell.angle_beta   90.00
_cell.angle_gamma   90.00
#
_symmetry.space_group_name_H-M   'P 1'
#
loop_
_entity.id
_entity.type
_entity.pdbx_description
1 polymer ?
#
loop_
_entity_poly.entity_id
_entity_poly.type
_entity_poly.pdbx_seq_one_letter_code
_entity_poly.pdbx_strand_id
1 'polypeptide(L)'
;MADQNSRQHHKLSHAFPVHIGYGIFFLHLLAQVMCFVFSMYRLDYSLMPLHPAYVLAWCIAPPVLYLWSTKYSEYSYRNIKSFCLAAVLVSDYVTILSLAFFLLSRLFLPKILSLPVDEAFTKGMVILLGRLATQLPLVPLGILLAKAVFLPLRDEKIREGILAYKITHSTPPEQKTHSGIAYNMNIVKDAGTGKPVTVFAKDRFLHTLVDGTSGTGKTSSTILPAIRDDLDMRCRAEDIQKERISFMEKEGRISYAPPDGARGFSINDCIPIVRGTAKKTNEEMDRQLSEIKQELERIRIGTPVCGITVLAPDDSLTDAVCRLCDARGTAYNRIDAVRQPDGTHKKNTIGMNPFYIPRQMDESAKNQLIVKKAVIFSDVMQAITDLKGKADSYFTGLNRQMIANLAILVMATVPVLRGRQATPSDLQEVINNFSLLPEYVDRLEDLDRSTKQYTFIVRYIREDLLGKGRDKMEDQSRGTRNIINEFLLMPANREIFCSQDSIDFDRALENGEVTVCNYNLASGDTDAVAFGLFFLLSFNNAVLSRPGTEDTRIPHFFYVDELPVLIHPSLEKNFSLFRKYRVSMMVAIQTLDQMEKNEITKYLKGVILGCAHIIVFGRSSLSDMEIFSSLAGVRDVREEQYSTTETALTDDSPRFSFSARESMVQKNAIEEIGIRMKDFQEVTFFTTRNGRPLPAISGIVSFLKKDDWDIKKRPVFTFSHSDAPVSRTLDIGPEPPAHTPAEDSDRVYRFMESTPISFFHSSFTVPQSEGKKEEPTLPEKEIPEGSELIDDIL
;
A
#
# COMPACT_ATOMS: atom_id res chain seq x y z
N MET A 1 -10.54 24.96 -8.27
CA MET A 1 -11.21 25.26 -9.57
C MET A 1 -10.28 25.10 -10.77
N ALA A 2 -9.05 25.65 -10.76
CA ALA A 2 -8.08 25.43 -11.86
C ALA A 2 -7.73 23.93 -12.11
N ASP A 3 -7.69 23.13 -11.04
CA ASP A 3 -7.37 21.70 -11.12
C ASP A 3 -8.55 20.81 -11.56
N GLN A 4 -9.77 21.35 -11.55
CA GLN A 4 -10.96 20.68 -12.11
C GLN A 4 -11.03 20.87 -13.63
N ASN A 5 -10.68 22.06 -14.12
CA ASN A 5 -10.60 22.36 -15.55
C ASN A 5 -9.41 21.66 -16.22
N SER A 6 -8.26 21.50 -15.54
CA SER A 6 -7.12 20.71 -16.07
C SER A 6 -7.48 19.24 -16.23
N ARG A 7 -8.17 18.64 -15.23
CA ARG A 7 -8.65 17.24 -15.27
C ARG A 7 -9.76 17.02 -16.31
N GLN A 8 -10.60 18.01 -16.59
CA GLN A 8 -11.60 17.94 -17.65
C GLN A 8 -10.95 17.97 -19.04
N HIS A 9 -10.02 18.91 -19.29
CA HIS A 9 -9.30 18.97 -20.57
C HIS A 9 -8.41 17.74 -20.82
N HIS A 10 -7.79 17.18 -19.77
CA HIS A 10 -6.94 16.00 -19.92
C HIS A 10 -7.74 14.71 -20.20
N LYS A 11 -8.98 14.61 -19.71
CA LYS A 11 -9.88 13.47 -20.00
C LYS A 11 -10.47 13.50 -21.41
N LEU A 12 -10.85 14.68 -21.90
CA LEU A 12 -11.35 14.89 -23.27
C LEU A 12 -10.30 14.55 -24.35
N SER A 13 -9.02 14.76 -24.06
CA SER A 13 -7.91 14.49 -25.00
C SER A 13 -7.73 12.99 -25.33
N HIS A 14 -8.00 12.08 -24.39
CA HIS A 14 -7.72 10.65 -24.60
C HIS A 14 -8.83 9.87 -25.33
N ALA A 15 -10.08 10.36 -25.34
CA ALA A 15 -11.22 9.72 -26.01
C ALA A 15 -11.42 10.20 -27.46
N PHE A 16 -10.71 11.26 -27.88
CA PHE A 16 -10.72 11.81 -29.23
C PHE A 16 -10.64 10.78 -30.38
N PRO A 17 -9.74 9.77 -30.36
CA PRO A 17 -9.68 8.77 -31.43
C PRO A 17 -10.95 7.90 -31.50
N VAL A 18 -11.61 7.64 -30.37
CA VAL A 18 -12.85 6.85 -30.33
C VAL A 18 -14.03 7.65 -30.87
N HIS A 19 -14.11 8.95 -30.57
CA HIS A 19 -15.13 9.83 -31.16
C HIS A 19 -15.00 9.92 -32.67
N ILE A 20 -13.78 10.09 -33.19
CA ILE A 20 -13.51 10.07 -34.64
C ILE A 20 -13.91 8.71 -35.21
N GLY A 21 -13.51 7.62 -34.56
CA GLY A 21 -13.87 6.26 -35.00
C GLY A 21 -15.38 6.06 -35.12
N TYR A 22 -16.16 6.48 -34.12
CA TYR A 22 -17.62 6.39 -34.19
C TYR A 22 -18.22 7.35 -35.22
N GLY A 23 -17.66 8.55 -35.39
CA GLY A 23 -18.10 9.48 -36.43
C GLY A 23 -17.95 8.89 -37.83
N ILE A 24 -16.79 8.29 -38.13
CA ILE A 24 -16.53 7.58 -39.40
C ILE A 24 -17.47 6.38 -39.53
N PHE A 25 -17.66 5.60 -38.47
CA PHE A 25 -18.56 4.45 -38.47
C PHE A 25 -20.01 4.82 -38.76
N PHE A 26 -20.56 5.87 -38.12
CA PHE A 26 -21.94 6.28 -38.36
C PHE A 26 -22.15 6.86 -39.76
N LEU A 27 -21.18 7.61 -40.29
CA LEU A 27 -21.21 8.07 -41.68
C LEU A 27 -21.18 6.90 -42.66
N HIS A 28 -20.34 5.89 -42.39
CA HIS A 28 -20.29 4.67 -43.18
C HIS A 28 -21.61 3.89 -43.12
N LEU A 29 -22.19 3.71 -41.93
CA LEU A 29 -23.47 3.01 -41.75
C LEU A 29 -24.60 3.72 -42.52
N LEU A 30 -24.66 5.05 -42.47
CA LEU A 30 -25.62 5.85 -43.23
C LEU A 30 -25.41 5.66 -44.74
N ALA A 31 -24.17 5.78 -45.22
CA ALA A 31 -23.84 5.59 -46.63
C ALA A 31 -24.19 4.17 -47.10
N GLN A 32 -23.90 3.15 -46.29
CA GLN A 32 -24.18 1.75 -46.60
C GLN A 32 -25.69 1.48 -46.71
N VAL A 33 -26.49 2.00 -45.77
CA VAL A 33 -27.96 1.88 -45.82
C VAL A 33 -28.51 2.59 -47.06
N MET A 34 -28.03 3.81 -47.35
CA MET A 34 -28.46 4.57 -48.54
C MET A 34 -28.08 3.85 -49.83
N CYS A 35 -26.86 3.35 -49.96
CA CYS A 35 -26.41 2.54 -51.09
C CYS A 35 -27.25 1.27 -51.23
N PHE A 36 -27.56 0.58 -50.13
CA PHE A 36 -28.41 -0.63 -50.16
C PHE A 36 -29.82 -0.33 -50.66
N VAL A 37 -30.48 0.69 -50.12
CA VAL A 37 -31.83 1.10 -50.54
C VAL A 37 -31.83 1.53 -52.01
N PHE A 38 -30.82 2.29 -52.43
CA PHE A 38 -30.72 2.79 -53.80
C PHE A 38 -30.44 1.68 -54.83
N SER A 39 -29.60 0.71 -54.45
CA SER A 39 -29.32 -0.49 -55.26
C SER A 39 -30.56 -1.35 -55.44
N MET A 40 -31.37 -1.52 -54.38
CA MET A 40 -32.67 -2.20 -54.49
C MET A 40 -33.65 -1.43 -55.37
N TYR A 41 -33.71 -0.10 -55.25
CA TYR A 41 -34.60 0.73 -56.07
C TYR A 41 -34.26 0.65 -57.57
N ARG A 42 -32.97 0.78 -57.90
CA ARG A 42 -32.46 0.74 -59.29
C ARG A 42 -32.24 -0.66 -59.86
N LEU A 43 -32.35 -1.73 -59.04
CA LEU A 43 -31.96 -3.11 -59.41
C LEU A 43 -30.52 -3.18 -59.94
N ASP A 44 -29.63 -2.38 -59.36
CA ASP A 44 -28.25 -2.32 -59.78
C ASP A 44 -27.35 -2.62 -58.59
N TYR A 45 -26.65 -3.75 -58.67
CA TYR A 45 -25.76 -4.23 -57.62
C TYR A 45 -24.34 -3.67 -57.73
N SER A 46 -24.00 -2.94 -58.81
CA SER A 46 -22.68 -2.33 -59.02
C SER A 46 -22.40 -1.15 -58.08
N LEU A 47 -23.47 -0.57 -57.53
CA LEU A 47 -23.44 0.58 -56.62
C LEU A 47 -22.98 0.22 -55.20
N MET A 48 -22.79 -1.08 -54.92
CA MET A 48 -22.35 -1.58 -53.62
C MET A 48 -20.84 -1.91 -53.63
N PRO A 49 -20.05 -1.37 -52.69
CA PRO A 49 -18.64 -1.74 -52.52
C PRO A 49 -18.51 -3.12 -51.87
N LEU A 50 -18.69 -4.20 -52.64
CA LEU A 50 -18.63 -5.59 -52.17
C LEU A 50 -17.24 -6.24 -52.30
N HIS A 51 -16.17 -5.44 -52.39
CA HIS A 51 -14.83 -6.01 -52.42
C HIS A 51 -14.59 -6.81 -51.13
N PRO A 52 -14.10 -8.08 -51.19
CA PRO A 52 -13.98 -8.93 -50.01
C PRO A 52 -13.20 -8.28 -48.85
N ALA A 53 -12.12 -7.56 -49.17
CA ALA A 53 -11.34 -6.83 -48.16
C ALA A 53 -12.13 -5.70 -47.47
N TYR A 54 -13.04 -5.03 -48.20
CA TYR A 54 -13.89 -3.98 -47.66
C TYR A 54 -14.93 -4.55 -46.69
N VAL A 55 -15.61 -5.63 -47.11
CA VAL A 55 -16.60 -6.33 -46.28
C VAL A 55 -15.95 -6.87 -45.01
N LEU A 56 -14.78 -7.52 -45.13
CA LEU A 56 -14.06 -8.04 -43.97
C LEU A 56 -13.64 -6.92 -43.00
N ALA A 57 -13.12 -5.80 -43.53
CA ALA A 57 -12.73 -4.65 -42.71
C ALA A 57 -13.91 -4.10 -41.90
N TRP A 58 -15.09 -3.95 -42.52
CA TRP A 58 -16.28 -3.37 -41.88
C TRP A 58 -17.09 -4.36 -41.04
N CYS A 59 -16.87 -5.67 -41.17
CA CYS A 59 -17.38 -6.64 -40.18
C CYS A 59 -16.51 -6.70 -38.91
N ILE A 60 -15.21 -6.37 -38.98
CA ILE A 60 -14.29 -6.47 -37.84
C ILE A 60 -14.16 -5.12 -37.11
N ALA A 61 -14.05 -4.01 -37.85
CA ALA A 61 -13.75 -2.71 -37.27
C ALA A 61 -14.83 -2.21 -36.28
N PRO A 62 -16.14 -2.31 -36.55
CA PRO A 62 -17.17 -1.83 -35.61
C PRO A 62 -17.23 -2.63 -34.30
N PRO A 63 -17.18 -3.98 -34.28
CA PRO A 63 -17.06 -4.73 -33.03
C PRO A 63 -15.80 -4.39 -32.23
N VAL A 64 -14.64 -4.23 -32.90
CA VAL A 64 -13.39 -3.85 -32.23
C VAL A 64 -13.49 -2.44 -31.65
N LEU A 65 -14.03 -1.48 -32.40
CA LEU A 65 -14.28 -0.11 -31.93
C LEU A 65 -15.23 -0.10 -30.72
N TYR A 66 -16.30 -0.90 -30.77
CA TYR A 66 -17.21 -1.07 -29.65
C TYR A 66 -16.49 -1.59 -28.40
N LEU A 67 -15.74 -2.68 -28.51
CA LEU A 67 -14.97 -3.24 -27.41
C LEU A 67 -13.95 -2.24 -26.86
N TRP A 68 -13.20 -1.55 -27.73
CA TRP A 68 -12.22 -0.54 -27.33
C TRP A 68 -12.86 0.65 -26.64
N SER A 69 -14.03 1.09 -27.11
CA SER A 69 -14.75 2.21 -26.52
C SER A 69 -15.15 1.97 -25.07
N THR A 70 -15.36 0.71 -24.66
CA THR A 70 -15.67 0.37 -23.26
C THR A 70 -14.54 0.68 -22.27
N LYS A 71 -13.33 1.02 -22.75
CA LYS A 71 -12.23 1.56 -21.91
C LYS A 71 -12.56 2.93 -21.33
N TYR A 72 -13.37 3.73 -22.03
CA TYR A 72 -13.65 5.12 -21.68
C TYR A 72 -14.96 5.25 -20.91
N SER A 73 -14.99 6.15 -19.93
CA SER A 73 -16.17 6.35 -19.07
C SER A 73 -17.40 6.83 -19.84
N GLU A 74 -17.20 7.62 -20.90
CA GLU A 74 -18.28 8.22 -21.70
C GLU A 74 -19.08 7.19 -22.50
N TYR A 75 -18.45 6.10 -22.92
CA TYR A 75 -19.11 5.00 -23.64
C TYR A 75 -19.57 3.87 -22.70
N SER A 76 -19.37 4.04 -21.38
CA SER A 76 -19.79 3.08 -20.37
C SER A 76 -21.22 3.28 -19.88
N TYR A 77 -21.93 4.34 -20.30
CA TYR A 77 -23.33 4.56 -19.91
C TYR A 77 -24.27 3.59 -20.62
N ARG A 78 -25.28 3.08 -19.91
CA ARG A 78 -26.19 2.04 -20.39
C ARG A 78 -26.83 2.38 -21.75
N ASN A 79 -27.32 3.62 -21.92
CA ASN A 79 -28.02 4.03 -23.14
C ASN A 79 -27.06 4.17 -24.34
N ILE A 80 -25.91 4.82 -24.13
CA ILE A 80 -24.89 5.00 -25.17
C ILE A 80 -24.32 3.64 -25.58
N LYS A 81 -24.00 2.78 -24.62
CA LYS A 81 -23.48 1.44 -24.88
C LYS A 81 -24.48 0.56 -25.62
N SER A 82 -25.76 0.64 -25.27
CA SER A 82 -26.83 -0.07 -25.99
C SER A 82 -27.02 0.47 -27.40
N PHE A 83 -26.94 1.78 -27.59
CA PHE A 83 -27.03 2.42 -28.91
C PHE A 83 -25.87 2.02 -29.81
N CYS A 84 -24.63 2.11 -29.32
CA CYS A 84 -23.45 1.69 -30.08
C CYS A 84 -23.51 0.19 -30.44
N LEU A 85 -23.93 -0.67 -29.50
CA LEU A 85 -24.12 -2.10 -29.78
C LEU A 85 -25.19 -2.32 -30.86
N ALA A 86 -26.34 -1.67 -30.74
CA ALA A 86 -27.41 -1.76 -31.74
C ALA A 86 -26.93 -1.29 -33.12
N ALA A 87 -26.14 -0.21 -33.19
CA ALA A 87 -25.58 0.28 -34.45
C ALA A 87 -24.61 -0.72 -35.09
N VAL A 88 -23.74 -1.37 -34.30
CA VAL A 88 -22.86 -2.45 -34.79
C VAL A 88 -23.69 -3.61 -35.35
N LEU A 89 -24.69 -4.07 -34.61
CA LEU A 89 -25.56 -5.16 -35.06
C LEU A 89 -26.36 -4.81 -36.31
N VAL A 90 -26.81 -3.57 -36.45
CA VAL A 90 -27.48 -3.07 -37.67
C VAL A 90 -26.51 -3.04 -38.85
N SER A 91 -25.25 -2.64 -38.64
CA SER A 91 -24.22 -2.65 -39.68
C SER A 91 -23.96 -4.06 -40.20
N ASP A 92 -23.78 -5.04 -39.31
CA ASP A 92 -23.59 -6.45 -39.70
C ASP A 92 -24.83 -6.99 -40.41
N TYR A 93 -26.03 -6.67 -39.91
CA TYR A 93 -27.30 -7.06 -40.53
C TYR A 93 -27.44 -6.54 -41.97
N VAL A 94 -27.15 -5.25 -42.20
CA VAL A 94 -27.21 -4.63 -43.53
C VAL A 94 -26.13 -5.21 -44.45
N THR A 95 -24.95 -5.51 -43.93
CA THR A 95 -23.85 -6.11 -44.70
C THR A 95 -24.22 -7.50 -45.23
N ILE A 96 -24.77 -8.36 -44.36
CA ILE A 96 -25.20 -9.71 -44.74
C ILE A 96 -26.35 -9.66 -45.77
N LEU A 97 -27.32 -8.77 -45.57
CA LEU A 97 -28.42 -8.57 -46.55
C LEU A 97 -27.91 -8.03 -47.89
N SER A 98 -26.94 -7.12 -47.88
CA SER A 98 -26.31 -6.61 -49.10
C SER A 98 -25.60 -7.72 -49.88
N LEU A 99 -24.89 -8.62 -49.18
CA LEU A 99 -24.25 -9.78 -49.78
C LEU A 99 -25.28 -10.75 -50.39
N ALA A 100 -26.38 -11.00 -49.68
CA ALA A 100 -27.47 -11.83 -50.18
C ALA A 100 -28.13 -11.21 -51.43
N PHE A 101 -28.39 -9.89 -51.42
CA PHE A 101 -28.93 -9.18 -52.59
C PHE A 101 -27.99 -9.26 -53.79
N PHE A 102 -26.68 -9.10 -53.57
CA PHE A 102 -25.66 -9.25 -54.62
C PHE A 102 -25.67 -10.66 -55.23
N LEU A 103 -25.70 -11.70 -54.39
CA LEU A 103 -25.73 -13.09 -54.86
C LEU A 103 -26.99 -13.39 -55.68
N LEU A 104 -28.16 -12.98 -55.18
CA LEU A 104 -29.43 -13.16 -55.88
C LEU A 104 -29.45 -12.37 -57.21
N SER A 105 -28.96 -11.14 -57.20
CA SER A 105 -28.89 -10.30 -58.41
C SER A 105 -27.96 -10.90 -59.45
N ARG A 106 -26.79 -11.40 -59.06
CA ARG A 106 -25.86 -12.06 -59.98
C ARG A 106 -26.42 -13.36 -60.56
N LEU A 107 -27.21 -14.10 -59.78
CA LEU A 107 -27.78 -15.37 -60.20
C LEU A 107 -28.98 -15.22 -61.15
N PHE A 108 -29.90 -14.30 -60.83
CA PHE A 108 -31.19 -14.19 -61.51
C PHE A 108 -31.27 -13.07 -62.54
N LEU A 109 -30.65 -11.91 -62.28
CA LEU A 109 -30.84 -10.70 -63.09
C LEU A 109 -30.36 -10.84 -64.55
N PRO A 110 -29.20 -11.47 -64.86
CA PRO A 110 -28.74 -11.62 -66.24
C PRO A 110 -29.70 -12.42 -67.13
N LYS A 111 -30.33 -13.46 -66.57
CA LYS A 111 -31.28 -14.33 -67.28
C LYS A 111 -32.66 -13.69 -67.45
N ILE A 112 -33.08 -12.88 -66.47
CA ILE A 112 -34.39 -12.20 -66.49
C ILE A 112 -34.35 -10.99 -67.44
N LEU A 113 -33.27 -10.21 -67.42
CA LEU A 113 -33.12 -9.03 -68.29
C LEU A 113 -32.85 -9.40 -69.76
N SER A 114 -32.50 -10.65 -70.07
CA SER A 114 -32.34 -11.14 -71.45
C SER A 114 -33.64 -11.63 -72.10
N LEU A 115 -34.78 -11.56 -71.40
CA LEU A 115 -36.08 -11.98 -71.95
C LEU A 115 -36.57 -10.97 -73.03
N PRO A 116 -37.09 -11.44 -74.18
CA PRO A 116 -37.62 -10.56 -75.21
C PRO A 116 -38.86 -9.81 -74.71
N VAL A 117 -39.01 -8.55 -75.10
CA VAL A 117 -40.09 -7.65 -74.68
C VAL A 117 -41.06 -7.49 -75.85
N ASP A 118 -42.25 -8.10 -75.74
CA ASP A 118 -43.32 -8.08 -76.75
C ASP A 118 -44.57 -7.36 -76.20
N GLU A 119 -45.62 -7.17 -77.02
CA GLU A 119 -46.90 -6.54 -76.58
C GLU A 119 -47.56 -7.24 -75.38
N ALA A 120 -47.36 -8.56 -75.24
CA ALA A 120 -47.85 -9.34 -74.10
C ALA A 120 -46.92 -9.29 -72.87
N PHE A 121 -45.63 -8.95 -73.04
CA PHE A 121 -44.62 -8.97 -71.97
C PHE A 121 -43.89 -7.64 -71.91
N THR A 122 -44.49 -6.67 -71.21
CA THR A 122 -43.99 -5.30 -71.18
C THR A 122 -42.69 -5.15 -70.37
N LYS A 123 -41.92 -4.09 -70.66
CA LYS A 123 -40.71 -3.72 -69.91
C LYS A 123 -40.94 -3.61 -68.39
N GLY A 124 -42.13 -3.16 -67.99
CA GLY A 124 -42.52 -3.09 -66.57
C GLY A 124 -42.64 -4.47 -65.91
N MET A 125 -43.13 -5.48 -66.63
CA MET A 125 -43.29 -6.85 -66.14
C MET A 125 -41.94 -7.56 -65.97
N VAL A 126 -40.98 -7.33 -66.88
CA VAL A 126 -39.60 -7.85 -66.75
C VAL A 126 -38.90 -7.27 -65.51
N ILE A 127 -39.04 -5.96 -65.29
CA ILE A 127 -38.49 -5.29 -64.10
C ILE A 127 -39.16 -5.80 -62.82
N LEU A 128 -40.49 -5.99 -62.83
CA LEU A 128 -41.23 -6.53 -61.69
C LEU A 128 -40.78 -7.97 -61.37
N LEU A 129 -40.58 -8.82 -62.38
CA LEU A 129 -40.07 -10.17 -62.22
C LEU A 129 -38.66 -10.19 -61.62
N GLY A 130 -37.79 -9.28 -62.06
CA GLY A 130 -36.47 -9.07 -61.47
C GLY A 130 -36.51 -8.66 -59.99
N ARG A 131 -37.46 -7.79 -59.61
CA ARG A 131 -37.69 -7.42 -58.19
C ARG A 131 -38.18 -8.61 -57.37
N LEU A 132 -39.16 -9.36 -57.88
CA LEU A 132 -39.67 -10.52 -57.18
C LEU A 132 -38.59 -11.59 -56.97
N ALA A 133 -37.77 -11.87 -57.99
CA ALA A 133 -36.70 -12.86 -57.90
C ALA A 133 -35.56 -12.47 -56.93
N THR A 134 -35.25 -11.18 -56.80
CA THR A 134 -34.10 -10.70 -56.01
C THR A 134 -34.47 -10.15 -54.62
N GLN A 135 -35.67 -9.59 -54.45
CA GLN A 135 -36.08 -8.91 -53.22
C GLN A 135 -37.03 -9.74 -52.36
N LEU A 136 -37.92 -10.55 -52.95
CA LEU A 136 -38.84 -11.39 -52.19
C LEU A 136 -38.10 -12.41 -51.28
N PRO A 137 -37.00 -13.07 -51.72
CA PRO A 137 -36.24 -13.98 -50.87
C PRO A 137 -35.50 -13.28 -49.72
N LEU A 138 -35.24 -11.96 -49.82
CA LEU A 138 -34.58 -11.20 -48.76
C LEU A 138 -35.49 -10.95 -47.56
N VAL A 139 -36.81 -10.96 -47.74
CA VAL A 139 -37.77 -10.75 -46.64
C VAL A 139 -37.70 -11.87 -45.59
N PRO A 140 -37.87 -13.17 -45.93
CA PRO A 140 -37.75 -14.25 -44.95
C PRO A 140 -36.32 -14.37 -44.40
N LEU A 141 -35.29 -14.14 -45.23
CA LEU A 141 -33.90 -14.14 -44.79
C LEU A 141 -33.63 -13.02 -43.77
N GLY A 142 -34.13 -11.80 -44.04
CA GLY A 142 -34.02 -10.66 -43.13
C GLY A 142 -34.73 -10.90 -41.80
N ILE A 143 -35.93 -11.49 -41.82
CA ILE A 143 -36.64 -11.86 -40.57
C ILE A 143 -35.85 -12.90 -39.76
N LEU A 144 -35.29 -13.91 -40.42
CA LEU A 144 -34.49 -14.94 -39.76
C LEU A 144 -33.21 -14.34 -39.16
N LEU A 145 -32.50 -13.51 -39.91
CA LEU A 145 -31.30 -12.80 -39.44
C LEU A 145 -31.63 -11.85 -38.29
N ALA A 146 -32.72 -11.08 -38.38
CA ALA A 146 -33.14 -10.19 -37.31
C ALA A 146 -33.47 -10.96 -36.03
N LYS A 147 -34.11 -12.13 -36.14
CA LYS A 147 -34.29 -13.04 -35.00
C LYS A 147 -32.95 -13.53 -34.46
N ALA A 148 -32.04 -14.01 -35.31
CA ALA A 148 -30.74 -14.51 -34.86
C ALA A 148 -29.90 -13.45 -34.13
N VAL A 149 -29.92 -12.20 -34.61
CA VAL A 149 -29.07 -11.11 -34.10
C VAL A 149 -29.70 -10.40 -32.89
N PHE A 150 -31.00 -10.13 -32.92
CA PHE A 150 -31.66 -9.30 -31.89
C PHE A 150 -32.41 -10.10 -30.82
N LEU A 151 -32.78 -11.36 -31.07
CA LEU A 151 -33.46 -12.20 -30.06
C LEU A 151 -32.58 -12.51 -28.84
N PRO A 152 -31.27 -12.80 -28.98
CA PRO A 152 -30.38 -13.01 -27.82
C PRO A 152 -30.29 -11.78 -26.91
N LEU A 153 -30.48 -10.58 -27.43
CA LEU A 153 -30.50 -9.34 -26.64
C LEU A 153 -31.81 -9.12 -25.86
N ARG A 154 -32.86 -9.89 -26.14
CA ARG A 154 -34.09 -9.88 -25.34
C ARG A 154 -33.96 -10.65 -24.04
N ASP A 155 -33.04 -11.62 -23.99
CA ASP A 155 -32.71 -12.29 -22.74
C ASP A 155 -32.04 -11.29 -21.80
N GLU A 156 -32.67 -11.07 -20.65
CA GLU A 156 -32.21 -10.11 -19.65
C GLU A 156 -30.81 -10.45 -19.14
N LYS A 157 -30.50 -11.74 -18.96
CA LYS A 157 -29.19 -12.18 -18.45
C LYS A 157 -28.06 -11.91 -19.43
N ILE A 158 -28.29 -12.21 -20.72
CA ILE A 158 -27.32 -11.94 -21.80
C ILE A 158 -27.09 -10.43 -21.91
N ARG A 159 -28.19 -9.65 -21.88
CA ARG A 159 -28.14 -8.19 -21.95
C ARG A 159 -27.36 -7.59 -20.78
N GLU A 160 -27.60 -8.05 -19.56
CA GLU A 160 -26.87 -7.60 -18.37
C GLU A 160 -25.38 -7.95 -18.45
N GLY A 161 -25.03 -9.17 -18.88
CA GLY A 161 -23.64 -9.58 -19.07
C GLY A 161 -22.89 -8.71 -20.09
N ILE A 162 -23.49 -8.47 -21.26
CA ILE A 162 -22.91 -7.61 -22.30
C ILE A 162 -22.75 -6.17 -21.82
N LEU A 163 -23.77 -5.63 -21.13
CA LEU A 163 -23.73 -4.25 -20.61
C LEU A 163 -22.74 -4.09 -19.43
N ALA A 164 -22.53 -5.13 -18.63
CA ALA A 164 -21.53 -5.14 -17.57
C ALA A 164 -20.09 -5.27 -18.11
N TYR A 165 -19.89 -5.85 -19.30
CA TYR A 165 -18.56 -6.08 -19.85
C TYR A 165 -17.77 -4.77 -20.11
N LYS A 166 -16.48 -4.76 -19.77
CA LYS A 166 -15.54 -3.71 -20.16
C LYS A 166 -14.23 -4.37 -20.55
N ILE A 167 -13.57 -3.87 -21.58
CA ILE A 167 -12.29 -4.41 -22.03
C ILE A 167 -11.22 -4.37 -20.93
N THR A 168 -11.31 -3.39 -20.03
CA THR A 168 -10.45 -3.25 -18.84
C THR A 168 -10.56 -4.41 -17.85
N HIS A 169 -11.58 -5.26 -17.96
CA HIS A 169 -11.72 -6.46 -17.14
C HIS A 169 -10.73 -7.57 -17.58
N SER A 170 -10.46 -7.62 -18.88
CA SER A 170 -9.64 -8.66 -19.51
C SER A 170 -8.19 -8.23 -19.74
N THR A 171 -7.91 -6.92 -19.75
CA THR A 171 -6.56 -6.39 -19.92
C THR A 171 -5.90 -6.07 -18.57
N PRO A 172 -4.59 -6.31 -18.39
CA PRO A 172 -3.88 -5.84 -17.21
C PRO A 172 -3.94 -4.31 -17.12
N PRO A 173 -3.95 -3.73 -15.90
CA PRO A 173 -3.84 -2.29 -15.73
C PRO A 173 -2.53 -1.78 -16.33
N GLU A 174 -2.59 -0.61 -16.98
CA GLU A 174 -1.40 0.07 -17.50
C GLU A 174 -0.39 0.30 -16.37
N GLN A 175 0.83 -0.25 -16.54
CA GLN A 175 1.96 0.06 -15.67
C GLN A 175 2.37 1.50 -15.95
N LYS A 176 2.12 2.39 -14.98
CA LYS A 176 2.37 3.84 -15.12
C LYS A 176 3.84 4.25 -15.04
N THR A 177 4.76 3.34 -14.75
CA THR A 177 6.17 3.68 -14.48
C THR A 177 7.06 3.38 -15.68
N HIS A 178 7.70 4.43 -16.23
CA HIS A 178 8.72 4.32 -17.28
C HIS A 178 9.92 3.44 -16.88
N SER A 179 10.14 3.25 -15.58
CA SER A 179 11.21 2.43 -14.99
C SER A 179 10.88 0.93 -14.89
N GLY A 180 9.63 0.53 -15.14
CA GLY A 180 9.18 -0.86 -14.95
C GLY A 180 9.06 -1.31 -13.48
N ILE A 181 9.28 -0.42 -12.51
CA ILE A 181 9.10 -0.72 -11.08
C ILE A 181 7.62 -0.70 -10.71
N ALA A 182 7.11 -1.85 -10.27
CA ALA A 182 5.73 -2.00 -9.79
C ALA A 182 5.66 -3.05 -8.67
N TYR A 183 5.16 -2.65 -7.50
CA TYR A 183 5.01 -3.49 -6.31
C TYR A 183 3.73 -4.32 -6.34
N ASN A 184 3.64 -5.23 -7.31
CA ASN A 184 2.54 -6.20 -7.41
C ASN A 184 2.72 -7.33 -6.39
N MET A 185 1.61 -7.87 -5.88
CA MET A 185 1.62 -8.99 -4.94
C MET A 185 1.14 -10.28 -5.64
N ASN A 186 1.97 -11.33 -5.58
CA ASN A 186 1.78 -12.60 -6.31
C ASN A 186 1.88 -13.82 -5.38
N ILE A 187 1.19 -13.79 -4.24
CA ILE A 187 1.33 -14.83 -3.21
C ILE A 187 0.32 -15.98 -3.35
N VAL A 188 -0.81 -15.76 -4.03
CA VAL A 188 -1.85 -16.77 -4.26
C VAL A 188 -1.75 -17.29 -5.69
N LYS A 189 -1.73 -18.62 -5.87
CA LYS A 189 -1.86 -19.29 -7.16
C LYS A 189 -3.27 -19.82 -7.32
N ASP A 190 -3.86 -19.64 -8.50
CA ASP A 190 -5.16 -20.22 -8.81
C ASP A 190 -5.09 -21.76 -8.79
N ALA A 191 -5.99 -22.41 -8.04
CA ALA A 191 -5.94 -23.86 -7.83
C ALA A 191 -6.20 -24.66 -9.11
N GLY A 192 -6.99 -24.13 -10.06
CA GLY A 192 -7.32 -24.82 -11.31
C GLY A 192 -6.21 -24.71 -12.36
N THR A 193 -5.58 -23.54 -12.48
CA THR A 193 -4.60 -23.26 -13.54
C THR A 193 -3.14 -23.29 -13.07
N GLY A 194 -2.90 -23.23 -11.76
CA GLY A 194 -1.57 -23.12 -11.15
C GLY A 194 -0.88 -21.76 -11.37
N LYS A 195 -1.52 -20.81 -12.06
CA LYS A 195 -0.96 -19.50 -12.38
C LYS A 195 -1.11 -18.54 -11.20
N PRO A 196 -0.15 -17.62 -10.97
CA PRO A 196 -0.26 -16.62 -9.92
C PRO A 196 -1.42 -15.66 -10.19
N VAL A 197 -2.23 -15.41 -9.17
CA VAL A 197 -3.27 -14.37 -9.19
C VAL A 197 -2.63 -13.05 -8.75
N THR A 198 -2.32 -12.18 -9.71
CA THR A 198 -1.65 -10.91 -9.44
C THR A 198 -2.61 -9.87 -8.85
N VAL A 199 -2.29 -9.39 -7.66
CA VAL A 199 -2.84 -8.14 -7.12
C VAL A 199 -1.94 -6.99 -7.56
N PHE A 200 -2.47 -6.11 -8.38
CA PHE A 200 -1.70 -5.00 -8.93
C PHE A 200 -1.43 -3.93 -7.88
N ALA A 201 -0.27 -3.25 -7.99
CA ALA A 201 0.20 -2.25 -7.03
C ALA A 201 -0.85 -1.20 -6.65
N LYS A 202 -1.68 -0.75 -7.61
CA LYS A 202 -2.76 0.22 -7.37
C LYS A 202 -3.84 -0.31 -6.43
N ASP A 203 -4.29 -1.55 -6.65
CA ASP A 203 -5.35 -2.17 -5.85
C ASP A 203 -4.81 -2.64 -4.49
N ARG A 204 -3.50 -2.88 -4.38
CA ARG A 204 -2.87 -3.31 -3.14
C ARG A 204 -3.04 -2.31 -1.98
N PHE A 205 -3.21 -1.02 -2.26
CA PHE A 205 -3.50 0.00 -1.24
C PHE A 205 -4.93 -0.07 -0.67
N LEU A 206 -5.75 -1.02 -1.12
CA LEU A 206 -7.09 -1.29 -0.58
C LEU A 206 -7.08 -2.28 0.60
N HIS A 207 -5.91 -2.46 1.23
CA HIS A 207 -5.65 -3.32 2.38
C HIS A 207 -5.88 -4.81 2.13
N THR A 208 -5.24 -5.66 2.91
CA THR A 208 -5.34 -7.12 2.81
C THR A 208 -5.61 -7.73 4.17
N LEU A 209 -6.62 -8.59 4.25
CA LEU A 209 -6.95 -9.40 5.41
C LEU A 209 -6.48 -10.84 5.18
N VAL A 210 -5.81 -11.42 6.17
CA VAL A 210 -5.47 -12.84 6.22
C VAL A 210 -6.17 -13.46 7.43
N ASP A 211 -7.15 -14.32 7.17
CA ASP A 211 -7.98 -14.98 8.17
C ASP A 211 -7.66 -16.49 8.23
N GLY A 212 -7.48 -17.04 9.43
CA GLY A 212 -7.36 -18.48 9.61
C GLY A 212 -6.95 -18.87 11.02
N THR A 213 -7.24 -20.08 11.45
CA THR A 213 -6.91 -20.56 12.80
C THR A 213 -5.43 -20.86 13.00
N SER A 214 -4.93 -20.88 14.24
CA SER A 214 -3.51 -21.20 14.52
C SER A 214 -3.06 -22.50 13.86
N GLY A 215 -1.83 -22.52 13.35
CA GLY A 215 -1.25 -23.69 12.66
C GLY A 215 -1.60 -23.84 11.18
N THR A 216 -2.39 -22.94 10.56
CA THR A 216 -2.68 -22.98 9.11
C THR A 216 -1.58 -22.40 8.22
N GLY A 217 -0.51 -21.84 8.80
CA GLY A 217 0.62 -21.29 8.06
C GLY A 217 0.40 -19.87 7.51
N LYS A 218 -0.57 -19.10 8.04
CA LYS A 218 -0.87 -17.71 7.63
C LYS A 218 0.39 -16.85 7.42
N THR A 219 1.18 -16.69 8.46
CA THR A 219 2.35 -15.81 8.47
C THR A 219 3.42 -16.26 7.49
N SER A 220 3.76 -17.56 7.52
CA SER A 220 4.85 -18.13 6.71
C SER A 220 4.49 -18.33 5.23
N SER A 221 3.21 -18.47 4.88
CA SER A 221 2.75 -18.68 3.50
C SER A 221 2.13 -17.45 2.81
N THR A 222 1.84 -16.38 3.55
CA THR A 222 1.28 -15.13 2.97
C THR A 222 2.14 -13.90 3.26
N ILE A 223 2.29 -13.51 4.53
CA ILE A 223 3.01 -12.30 4.95
C ILE A 223 4.48 -12.38 4.52
N LEU A 224 5.17 -13.46 4.87
CA LEU A 224 6.60 -13.59 4.58
C LEU A 224 6.89 -13.65 3.06
N PRO A 225 6.15 -14.42 2.24
CA PRO A 225 6.25 -14.32 0.78
C PRO A 225 5.96 -12.93 0.21
N ALA A 226 4.99 -12.19 0.75
CA ALA A 226 4.69 -10.83 0.31
C ALA A 226 5.86 -9.87 0.60
N ILE A 227 6.43 -9.94 1.81
CA ILE A 227 7.61 -9.15 2.19
C ILE A 227 8.80 -9.48 1.29
N ARG A 228 9.00 -10.75 0.95
CA ARG A 228 10.08 -11.18 0.04
C ARG A 228 9.92 -10.62 -1.38
N ASP A 229 8.71 -10.61 -1.94
CA ASP A 229 8.45 -9.97 -3.25
C ASP A 229 8.72 -8.46 -3.20
N ASP A 230 8.32 -7.80 -2.11
CA ASP A 230 8.56 -6.37 -1.92
C ASP A 230 10.03 -6.03 -1.78
N LEU A 231 10.76 -6.78 -0.94
CA LEU A 231 12.20 -6.59 -0.75
C LEU A 231 12.95 -6.78 -2.06
N ASP A 232 12.59 -7.80 -2.86
CA ASP A 232 13.22 -8.04 -4.15
C ASP A 232 12.98 -6.88 -5.14
N MET A 233 11.75 -6.36 -5.22
CA MET A 233 11.43 -5.20 -6.07
C MET A 233 12.08 -3.92 -5.53
N ARG A 234 12.12 -3.75 -4.21
CA ARG A 234 12.76 -2.63 -3.51
C ARG A 234 14.26 -2.58 -3.81
N CYS A 235 14.95 -3.72 -3.77
CA CYS A 235 16.37 -3.79 -4.09
C CYS A 235 16.64 -3.34 -5.54
N ARG A 236 15.81 -3.78 -6.49
CA ARG A 236 15.91 -3.32 -7.89
C ARG A 236 15.70 -1.81 -8.00
N ALA A 237 14.71 -1.26 -7.31
CA ALA A 237 14.47 0.18 -7.30
C ALA A 237 15.66 0.95 -6.70
N GLU A 238 16.21 0.47 -5.59
CA GLU A 238 17.36 1.07 -4.90
C GLU A 238 18.62 1.02 -5.77
N ASP A 239 18.87 -0.10 -6.45
CA ASP A 239 20.05 -0.26 -7.33
C ASP A 239 19.97 0.71 -8.53
N ILE A 240 18.79 0.87 -9.15
CA ILE A 240 18.58 1.85 -10.23
C ILE A 240 18.75 3.29 -9.73
N GLN A 241 18.26 3.59 -8.51
CA GLN A 241 18.47 4.92 -7.92
C GLN A 241 19.96 5.18 -7.66
N LYS A 242 20.67 4.25 -7.03
CA LYS A 242 22.11 4.38 -6.74
C LYS A 242 22.94 4.56 -8.00
N GLU A 243 22.61 3.85 -9.08
CA GLU A 243 23.27 4.01 -10.38
C GLU A 243 23.13 5.45 -10.91
N ARG A 244 21.92 6.00 -10.89
CA ARG A 244 21.65 7.38 -11.34
C ARG A 244 22.33 8.42 -10.46
N ILE A 245 22.27 8.24 -9.15
CA ILE A 245 22.86 9.16 -8.18
C ILE A 245 24.39 9.11 -8.25
N SER A 246 25.00 7.93 -8.41
CA SER A 246 26.45 7.80 -8.62
C SER A 246 26.91 8.51 -9.90
N PHE A 247 26.10 8.51 -10.96
CA PHE A 247 26.38 9.28 -12.16
C PHE A 247 26.34 10.80 -11.89
N MET A 248 25.30 11.29 -11.21
CA MET A 248 25.17 12.72 -10.84
C MET A 248 26.29 13.19 -9.89
N GLU A 249 26.74 12.34 -8.98
CA GLU A 249 27.86 12.62 -8.08
C GLU A 249 29.19 12.72 -8.85
N LYS A 250 29.45 11.81 -9.80
CA LYS A 250 30.63 11.86 -10.68
C LYS A 250 30.66 13.13 -11.55
N GLU A 251 29.50 13.59 -12.00
CA GLU A 251 29.35 14.89 -12.68
C GLU A 251 29.60 16.08 -11.73
N GLY A 252 29.57 15.85 -10.41
CA GLY A 252 29.76 16.87 -9.38
C GLY A 252 28.57 17.78 -9.18
N ARG A 253 27.36 17.27 -9.49
CA ARG A 253 26.09 18.00 -9.35
C ARG A 253 25.46 17.80 -7.98
N ILE A 254 25.90 16.79 -7.22
CA ILE A 254 25.41 16.46 -5.89
C ILE A 254 26.54 15.99 -4.97
N SER A 255 26.34 16.14 -3.65
CA SER A 255 27.10 15.51 -2.58
C SER A 255 26.20 14.54 -1.84
N TYR A 256 26.71 13.37 -1.46
CA TYR A 256 25.99 12.48 -0.57
C TYR A 256 26.45 12.70 0.88
N ALA A 257 25.56 13.14 1.76
CA ALA A 257 25.87 13.48 3.15
C ALA A 257 24.77 12.99 4.10
N PRO A 258 24.77 11.68 4.45
CA PRO A 258 23.78 11.11 5.34
C PRO A 258 23.96 11.63 6.79
N PRO A 259 22.87 11.85 7.54
CA PRO A 259 22.92 12.19 8.97
C PRO A 259 23.60 11.12 9.83
N ASP A 260 24.14 11.52 10.98
CA ASP A 260 24.65 10.59 11.99
C ASP A 260 23.59 9.54 12.37
N GLY A 261 23.98 8.26 12.31
CA GLY A 261 23.07 7.13 12.59
C GLY A 261 22.18 6.71 11.43
N ALA A 262 22.28 7.33 10.24
CA ALA A 262 21.59 6.86 9.04
C ALA A 262 21.98 5.41 8.69
N ARG A 263 20.99 4.53 8.54
CA ARG A 263 21.21 3.13 8.16
C ARG A 263 20.75 2.91 6.73
N GLY A 264 21.70 3.00 5.80
CA GLY A 264 21.46 2.72 4.38
C GLY A 264 21.37 3.96 3.50
N PHE A 265 21.10 3.73 2.22
CA PHE A 265 21.03 4.77 1.20
C PHE A 265 19.65 5.41 1.15
N SER A 266 19.60 6.75 1.16
CA SER A 266 18.42 7.54 0.83
C SER A 266 18.75 8.63 -0.17
N ILE A 267 17.87 8.82 -1.16
CA ILE A 267 17.97 9.94 -2.10
C ILE A 267 17.80 11.30 -1.41
N ASN A 268 17.09 11.34 -0.27
CA ASN A 268 16.85 12.59 0.46
C ASN A 268 18.13 13.09 1.17
N ASP A 269 19.14 12.22 1.35
CA ASP A 269 20.46 12.59 1.91
C ASP A 269 21.41 13.21 0.84
N CYS A 270 20.93 13.40 -0.40
CA CYS A 270 21.69 14.04 -1.48
C CYS A 270 21.54 15.56 -1.43
N ILE A 271 22.67 16.27 -1.35
CA ILE A 271 22.74 17.73 -1.33
C ILE A 271 23.14 18.23 -2.74
N PRO A 272 22.30 19.04 -3.41
CA PRO A 272 22.65 19.66 -4.69
C PRO A 272 23.86 20.59 -4.57
N ILE A 273 24.80 20.48 -5.51
CA ILE A 273 26.01 21.33 -5.61
C ILE A 273 26.06 22.02 -6.98
N VAL A 274 26.42 23.30 -7.00
CA VAL A 274 26.77 24.05 -8.23
C VAL A 274 28.26 24.35 -8.26
N ARG A 275 28.93 23.95 -9.36
CA ARG A 275 30.33 24.29 -9.65
C ARG A 275 30.46 25.65 -10.36
N GLY A 276 31.61 26.31 -10.17
CA GLY A 276 31.97 27.54 -10.87
C GLY A 276 31.19 28.77 -10.39
N THR A 277 31.03 28.91 -9.08
CA THR A 277 30.31 30.00 -8.40
C THR A 277 30.84 31.40 -8.75
N ALA A 278 32.15 31.53 -9.04
CA ALA A 278 32.79 32.80 -9.35
C ALA A 278 32.35 33.46 -10.67
N LYS A 279 31.70 32.71 -11.59
CA LYS A 279 31.30 33.20 -12.93
C LYS A 279 29.78 33.29 -13.14
N LYS A 280 28.96 33.03 -12.11
CA LYS A 280 27.50 32.87 -12.24
C LYS A 280 26.75 33.87 -11.38
N THR A 281 25.61 34.34 -11.88
CA THR A 281 24.70 35.22 -11.12
C THR A 281 23.93 34.41 -10.07
N ASN A 282 23.52 35.03 -8.96
CA ASN A 282 22.71 34.36 -7.92
C ASN A 282 21.45 33.69 -8.51
N GLU A 283 20.75 34.35 -9.45
CA GLU A 283 19.56 33.80 -10.11
C GLU A 283 19.85 32.55 -10.95
N GLU A 284 21.00 32.50 -11.63
CA GLU A 284 21.42 31.35 -12.44
C GLU A 284 21.78 30.15 -11.55
N MET A 285 22.39 30.42 -10.39
CA MET A 285 22.68 29.39 -9.39
C MET A 285 21.42 28.80 -8.78
N ASP A 286 20.46 29.64 -8.38
CA ASP A 286 19.19 29.19 -7.80
C ASP A 286 18.36 28.37 -8.79
N ARG A 287 18.41 28.75 -10.07
CA ARG A 287 17.81 27.98 -11.17
C ARG A 287 18.45 26.61 -11.29
N GLN A 288 19.79 26.52 -11.33
CA GLN A 288 20.50 25.24 -11.43
C GLN A 288 20.23 24.33 -10.22
N LEU A 289 20.22 24.89 -9.00
CA LEU A 289 19.90 24.14 -7.79
C LEU A 289 18.45 23.62 -7.83
N SER A 290 17.51 24.42 -8.31
CA SER A 290 16.11 24.03 -8.48
C SER A 290 15.94 22.92 -9.53
N GLU A 291 16.68 23.00 -10.64
CA GLU A 291 16.69 21.97 -11.68
C GLU A 291 17.23 20.63 -11.15
N ILE A 292 18.33 20.64 -10.38
CA ILE A 292 18.90 19.43 -9.75
C ILE A 292 17.90 18.85 -8.73
N LYS A 293 17.27 19.68 -7.89
CA LYS A 293 16.22 19.22 -6.95
C LYS A 293 15.05 18.58 -7.68
N GLN A 294 14.57 19.18 -8.78
CA GLN A 294 13.50 18.61 -9.58
C GLN A 294 13.90 17.27 -10.22
N GLU A 295 15.16 17.12 -10.63
CA GLU A 295 15.67 15.86 -11.16
C GLU A 295 15.73 14.77 -10.08
N LEU A 296 16.22 15.07 -8.88
CA LEU A 296 16.19 14.17 -7.73
C LEU A 296 14.76 13.73 -7.39
N GLU A 297 13.80 14.66 -7.39
CA GLU A 297 12.38 14.35 -7.19
C GLU A 297 11.81 13.45 -8.30
N ARG A 298 12.16 13.69 -9.56
CA ARG A 298 11.76 12.82 -10.68
C ARG A 298 12.33 11.42 -10.54
N ILE A 299 13.58 11.28 -10.06
CA ILE A 299 14.19 9.98 -9.78
C ILE A 299 13.47 9.30 -8.61
N ARG A 300 13.19 10.03 -7.53
CA ARG A 300 12.48 9.53 -6.35
C ARG A 300 11.10 8.98 -6.70
N ILE A 301 10.32 9.73 -7.48
CA ILE A 301 8.96 9.35 -7.89
C ILE A 301 8.97 8.29 -8.99
N GLY A 302 9.91 8.38 -9.94
CA GLY A 302 10.01 7.47 -11.09
C GLY A 302 10.52 6.08 -10.72
N THR A 303 11.36 5.98 -9.69
CA THR A 303 11.92 4.72 -9.16
C THR A 303 11.71 4.66 -7.65
N PRO A 304 10.46 4.50 -7.17
CA PRO A 304 10.16 4.58 -5.75
C PRO A 304 10.72 3.37 -5.00
N VAL A 305 11.56 3.61 -3.99
CA VAL A 305 12.07 2.59 -3.06
C VAL A 305 11.05 2.43 -1.93
N CYS A 306 10.29 1.34 -1.89
CA CYS A 306 9.23 1.21 -0.90
C CYS A 306 9.77 1.06 0.53
N GLY A 307 9.05 1.61 1.50
CA GLY A 307 9.25 1.28 2.91
C GLY A 307 8.47 0.04 3.32
N ILE A 308 8.99 -0.69 4.31
CA ILE A 308 8.38 -1.91 4.83
C ILE A 308 8.37 -1.83 6.34
N THR A 309 7.21 -1.99 6.96
CA THR A 309 7.10 -2.11 8.41
C THR A 309 6.47 -3.43 8.77
N VAL A 310 7.05 -4.15 9.73
CA VAL A 310 6.55 -5.44 10.21
C VAL A 310 6.36 -5.35 11.73
N LEU A 311 5.18 -5.71 12.20
CA LEU A 311 4.83 -5.79 13.61
C LEU A 311 4.35 -7.21 13.90
N ALA A 312 5.03 -7.90 14.82
CA ALA A 312 4.75 -9.31 15.12
C ALA A 312 4.80 -9.60 16.63
N PRO A 313 4.02 -10.59 17.12
CA PRO A 313 4.02 -11.00 18.53
C PRO A 313 5.28 -11.77 18.95
N ASP A 314 6.01 -12.33 17.98
CA ASP A 314 7.13 -13.22 18.24
C ASP A 314 8.36 -12.93 17.35
N ASP A 315 9.45 -13.60 17.70
CA ASP A 315 10.73 -13.53 17.00
C ASP A 315 10.72 -14.22 15.63
N SER A 316 9.81 -15.16 15.38
CA SER A 316 9.84 -16.02 14.20
C SER A 316 9.72 -15.23 12.90
N LEU A 317 8.70 -14.35 12.82
CA LEU A 317 8.53 -13.50 11.65
C LEU A 317 9.60 -12.42 11.57
N THR A 318 9.95 -11.80 12.70
CA THR A 318 10.89 -10.67 12.72
C THR A 318 12.31 -11.11 12.33
N ASP A 319 12.79 -12.23 12.87
CA ASP A 319 14.08 -12.83 12.51
C ASP A 319 14.12 -13.28 11.06
N ALA A 320 13.02 -13.87 10.56
CA ALA A 320 12.90 -14.25 9.16
C ALA A 320 13.06 -13.03 8.23
N VAL A 321 12.41 -11.91 8.55
CA VAL A 321 12.51 -10.68 7.76
C VAL A 321 13.91 -10.08 7.84
N CYS A 322 14.52 -10.04 9.03
CA CYS A 322 15.91 -9.58 9.19
C CYS A 322 16.88 -10.43 8.37
N ARG A 323 16.73 -11.76 8.38
CA ARG A 323 17.53 -12.67 7.55
C ARG A 323 17.35 -12.40 6.05
N LEU A 324 16.13 -12.11 5.61
CA LEU A 324 15.86 -11.73 4.22
C LEU A 324 16.53 -10.39 3.85
N CYS A 325 16.53 -9.41 4.75
CA CYS A 325 17.22 -8.14 4.55
C CYS A 325 18.74 -8.32 4.46
N ASP A 326 19.32 -9.12 5.35
CA ASP A 326 20.75 -9.45 5.34
C ASP A 326 21.17 -10.15 4.04
N ALA A 327 20.39 -11.13 3.57
CA ALA A 327 20.63 -11.83 2.30
C ALA A 327 20.58 -10.90 1.07
N ARG A 328 19.90 -9.74 1.19
CA ARG A 328 19.75 -8.72 0.14
C ARG A 328 20.64 -7.49 0.37
N GLY A 329 21.43 -7.44 1.44
CA GLY A 329 22.21 -6.25 1.80
C GLY A 329 21.35 -5.00 2.00
N THR A 330 20.12 -5.16 2.50
CA THR A 330 19.21 -4.05 2.79
C THR A 330 19.33 -3.67 4.27
N ALA A 331 19.55 -2.40 4.56
CA ALA A 331 19.55 -1.90 5.93
C ALA A 331 18.15 -1.95 6.54
N TYR A 332 18.07 -2.22 7.85
CA TYR A 332 16.82 -2.30 8.59
C TYR A 332 16.98 -1.82 10.03
N ASN A 333 15.88 -1.37 10.61
CA ASN A 333 15.73 -0.96 12.01
C ASN A 333 15.01 -2.08 12.75
N ARG A 334 15.59 -2.59 13.85
CA ARG A 334 14.98 -3.62 14.68
C ARG A 334 14.59 -3.07 16.04
N ILE A 335 13.32 -3.15 16.39
CA ILE A 335 12.79 -2.77 17.70
C ILE A 335 12.38 -4.06 18.39
N ASP A 336 13.21 -4.51 19.31
CA ASP A 336 13.06 -5.81 19.96
C ASP A 336 13.70 -5.76 21.35
N ALA A 337 12.90 -6.06 22.37
CA ALA A 337 13.37 -6.14 23.75
C ALA A 337 14.02 -7.49 24.07
N VAL A 338 13.83 -8.51 23.22
CA VAL A 338 14.41 -9.85 23.42
C VAL A 338 15.90 -9.83 23.10
N ARG A 339 16.71 -10.27 24.06
CA ARG A 339 18.16 -10.42 23.92
C ARG A 339 18.51 -11.72 23.22
N GLN A 340 19.70 -11.76 22.64
CA GLN A 340 20.29 -13.01 22.16
C GLN A 340 20.62 -13.94 23.36
N PRO A 341 20.82 -15.25 23.12
CA PRO A 341 21.20 -16.18 24.18
C PRO A 341 22.50 -15.81 24.92
N ASP A 342 23.38 -15.03 24.28
CA ASP A 342 24.63 -14.49 24.86
C ASP A 342 24.41 -13.22 25.72
N GLY A 343 23.17 -12.75 25.86
CA GLY A 343 22.82 -11.54 26.58
C GLY A 343 23.03 -10.24 25.80
N THR A 344 23.54 -10.29 24.57
CA THR A 344 23.73 -9.09 23.74
C THR A 344 22.45 -8.69 23.00
N HIS A 345 22.41 -7.45 22.51
CA HIS A 345 21.33 -7.02 21.62
C HIS A 345 21.42 -7.75 20.29
N LYS A 346 20.25 -7.98 19.69
CA LYS A 346 20.17 -8.46 18.32
C LYS A 346 20.75 -7.41 17.37
N LYS A 347 21.25 -7.87 16.22
CA LYS A 347 21.85 -7.00 15.21
C LYS A 347 20.85 -5.90 14.79
N ASN A 348 21.36 -4.68 14.66
CA ASN A 348 20.60 -3.50 14.25
C ASN A 348 19.44 -3.11 15.21
N THR A 349 19.53 -3.46 16.50
CA THR A 349 18.58 -2.94 17.49
C THR A 349 18.62 -1.40 17.55
N ILE A 350 17.44 -0.78 17.70
CA ILE A 350 17.24 0.65 17.93
C ILE A 350 16.13 0.83 18.98
N GLY A 351 16.24 1.90 19.78
CA GLY A 351 15.19 2.24 20.74
C GLY A 351 13.91 2.77 20.08
N MET A 352 12.84 2.78 20.85
CA MET A 352 11.57 3.39 20.49
C MET A 352 11.09 4.26 21.65
N ASN A 353 11.70 5.43 21.78
CA ASN A 353 11.33 6.40 22.79
C ASN A 353 10.08 7.19 22.32
N PRO A 354 8.92 7.06 23.00
CA PRO A 354 7.69 7.76 22.62
C PRO A 354 7.85 9.28 22.67
N PHE A 355 8.76 9.79 23.50
CA PHE A 355 9.08 11.20 23.71
C PHE A 355 10.21 11.72 22.84
N TYR A 356 10.77 10.89 21.94
CA TYR A 356 11.81 11.32 21.03
C TYR A 356 11.33 12.45 20.12
N ILE A 357 12.08 13.54 20.06
CA ILE A 357 11.80 14.70 19.19
C ILE A 357 13.03 14.95 18.31
N PRO A 358 12.88 15.00 16.97
CA PRO A 358 14.00 15.33 16.08
C PRO A 358 14.62 16.68 16.44
N ARG A 359 15.96 16.76 16.42
CA ARG A 359 16.70 17.96 16.85
C ARG A 359 16.48 19.17 15.93
N GLN A 360 16.18 18.93 14.65
CA GLN A 360 16.04 19.97 13.63
C GLN A 360 14.58 20.02 13.16
N MET A 361 13.79 20.91 13.77
CA MET A 361 12.39 21.17 13.39
C MET A 361 12.03 22.61 13.77
N ASP A 362 11.12 23.22 13.01
CA ASP A 362 10.53 24.52 13.35
C ASP A 362 9.83 24.49 14.72
N GLU A 363 9.89 25.59 15.49
CA GLU A 363 9.38 25.63 16.87
C GLU A 363 7.86 25.36 16.94
N SER A 364 7.10 25.86 15.97
CA SER A 364 5.65 25.62 15.90
C SER A 364 5.33 24.14 15.65
N ALA A 365 6.03 23.51 14.71
CA ALA A 365 5.87 22.09 14.40
C ALA A 365 6.33 21.20 15.57
N LYS A 366 7.39 21.59 16.27
CA LYS A 366 7.89 20.91 17.47
C LYS A 366 6.83 20.86 18.57
N ASN A 367 6.16 21.98 18.84
CA ASN A 367 5.12 22.05 19.87
C ASN A 367 3.91 21.16 19.53
N GLN A 368 3.48 21.14 18.27
CA GLN A 368 2.41 20.24 17.82
C GLN A 368 2.80 18.76 17.98
N LEU A 369 4.06 18.41 17.68
CA LEU A 369 4.57 17.05 17.83
C LEU A 369 4.62 16.62 19.31
N ILE A 370 5.05 17.51 20.22
CA ILE A 370 5.06 17.28 21.67
C ILE A 370 3.64 16.94 22.16
N VAL A 371 2.64 17.76 21.81
CA VAL A 371 1.25 17.52 22.23
C VAL A 371 0.74 16.18 21.67
N LYS A 372 0.99 15.89 20.39
CA LYS A 372 0.58 14.62 19.79
C LYS A 372 1.21 13.41 20.48
N LYS A 373 2.51 13.45 20.77
CA LYS A 373 3.22 12.37 21.47
C LYS A 373 2.72 12.17 22.90
N ALA A 374 2.42 13.26 23.61
CA ALA A 374 1.86 13.20 24.96
C ALA A 374 0.47 12.54 24.97
N VAL A 375 -0.39 12.88 24.00
CA VAL A 375 -1.72 12.27 23.86
C VAL A 375 -1.61 10.78 23.50
N ILE A 376 -0.68 10.41 22.60
CA ILE A 376 -0.45 8.98 22.29
C ILE A 376 -0.04 8.22 23.55
N PHE A 377 0.87 8.78 24.34
CA PHE A 377 1.31 8.15 25.58
C PHE A 377 0.16 7.97 26.58
N SER A 378 -0.68 8.99 26.76
CA SER A 378 -1.83 8.88 27.65
C SER A 378 -2.91 7.92 27.13
N ASP A 379 -3.12 7.83 25.82
CA ASP A 379 -4.05 6.87 25.20
C ASP A 379 -3.60 5.42 25.40
N VAL A 380 -2.30 5.14 25.25
CA VAL A 380 -1.75 3.80 25.52
C VAL A 380 -1.91 3.43 27.00
N MET A 381 -1.57 4.34 27.91
CA MET A 381 -1.73 4.11 29.35
C MET A 381 -3.20 3.89 29.74
N GLN A 382 -4.12 4.61 29.10
CA GLN A 382 -5.55 4.41 29.27
C GLN A 382 -5.99 3.03 28.78
N ALA A 383 -5.56 2.62 27.58
CA ALA A 383 -5.89 1.30 27.02
C ALA A 383 -5.40 0.16 27.93
N ILE A 384 -4.20 0.29 28.50
CA ILE A 384 -3.67 -0.67 29.48
C ILE A 384 -4.53 -0.72 30.75
N THR A 385 -4.97 0.45 31.23
CA THR A 385 -5.84 0.55 32.41
C THR A 385 -7.17 -0.15 32.16
N ASP A 386 -7.78 0.05 30.99
CA ASP A 386 -9.06 -0.55 30.61
C ASP A 386 -8.96 -2.09 30.46
N LEU A 387 -7.78 -2.61 30.08
CA LEU A 387 -7.52 -4.05 30.04
C LEU A 387 -7.48 -4.68 31.44
N LYS A 388 -7.00 -3.96 32.46
CA LYS A 388 -6.95 -4.46 33.85
C LYS A 388 -8.32 -4.41 34.55
N GLY A 389 -9.29 -3.64 34.03
CA GLY A 389 -10.67 -3.63 34.53
C GLY A 389 -11.47 -2.39 34.13
N LYS A 390 -12.78 -2.39 34.40
CA LYS A 390 -13.65 -1.23 34.16
C LYS A 390 -13.38 -0.14 35.20
N ALA A 391 -12.48 0.78 34.88
CA ALA A 391 -12.32 2.02 35.62
C ALA A 391 -13.52 2.96 35.37
N ASP A 392 -13.86 3.79 36.36
CA ASP A 392 -14.91 4.80 36.21
C ASP A 392 -14.47 5.88 35.21
N SER A 393 -15.37 6.18 34.26
CA SER A 393 -15.16 7.10 33.14
C SER A 393 -14.69 8.50 33.56
N TYR A 394 -15.01 8.93 34.79
CA TYR A 394 -14.52 10.21 35.31
C TYR A 394 -13.02 10.17 35.61
N PHE A 395 -12.55 9.12 36.31
CA PHE A 395 -11.15 8.99 36.71
C PHE A 395 -10.25 8.67 35.51
N THR A 396 -10.75 7.95 34.51
CA THR A 396 -10.01 7.70 33.26
C THR A 396 -9.74 9.00 32.50
N GLY A 397 -10.75 9.86 32.36
CA GLY A 397 -10.59 11.17 31.74
C GLY A 397 -9.59 12.08 32.47
N LEU A 398 -9.68 12.14 33.80
CA LEU A 398 -8.77 12.92 34.64
C LEU A 398 -7.32 12.42 34.53
N ASN A 399 -7.10 11.10 34.64
CA ASN A 399 -5.78 10.49 34.55
C ASN A 399 -5.15 10.70 33.18
N ARG A 400 -5.92 10.56 32.09
CA ARG A 400 -5.46 10.83 30.73
C ARG A 400 -4.98 12.27 30.57
N GLN A 401 -5.73 13.25 31.10
CA GLN A 401 -5.35 14.67 31.07
C GLN A 401 -4.09 14.94 31.89
N MET A 402 -3.99 14.37 33.09
CA MET A 402 -2.82 14.52 33.95
C MET A 402 -1.55 13.97 33.28
N ILE A 403 -1.59 12.74 32.76
CA ILE A 403 -0.45 12.12 32.05
C ILE A 403 -0.03 12.98 30.86
N ALA A 404 -0.98 13.45 30.05
CA ALA A 404 -0.68 14.28 28.89
C ALA A 404 0.02 15.58 29.30
N ASN A 405 -0.49 16.28 30.32
CA ASN A 405 0.10 17.53 30.80
C ASN A 405 1.52 17.32 31.37
N LEU A 406 1.73 16.26 32.14
CA LEU A 406 3.04 15.91 32.69
C LEU A 406 4.03 15.48 31.60
N ALA A 407 3.58 14.73 30.59
CA ALA A 407 4.41 14.34 29.46
C ALA A 407 4.85 15.55 28.62
N ILE A 408 3.95 16.53 28.41
CA ILE A 408 4.29 17.80 27.74
C ILE A 408 5.34 18.57 28.54
N LEU A 409 5.14 18.70 29.87
CA LEU A 409 6.10 19.36 30.77
C LEU A 409 7.49 18.75 30.62
N VAL A 410 7.60 17.43 30.74
CA VAL A 410 8.86 16.69 30.68
C VAL A 410 9.53 16.82 29.30
N MET A 411 8.77 16.67 28.21
CA MET A 411 9.31 16.81 26.85
C MET A 411 9.81 18.21 26.52
N ALA A 412 9.19 19.25 27.06
CA ALA A 412 9.59 20.63 26.82
C ALA A 412 10.82 21.06 27.64
N THR A 413 10.94 20.55 28.88
CA THR A 413 11.90 21.06 29.87
C THR A 413 13.17 20.23 29.98
N VAL A 414 13.10 18.89 29.89
CA VAL A 414 14.28 18.00 30.05
C VAL A 414 15.39 18.26 29.03
N PRO A 415 15.11 18.50 27.73
CA PRO A 415 16.17 18.83 26.76
C PRO A 415 16.96 20.08 27.15
N VAL A 416 16.32 21.04 27.81
CA VAL A 416 16.94 22.29 28.22
C VAL A 416 17.65 22.15 29.57
N LEU A 417 17.04 21.42 30.53
CA LEU A 417 17.59 21.23 31.88
C LEU A 417 18.76 20.23 31.91
N ARG A 418 18.63 19.12 31.18
CA ARG A 418 19.56 17.97 31.27
C ARG A 418 20.39 17.77 29.99
N GLY A 419 20.19 18.57 28.95
CA GLY A 419 20.96 18.48 27.69
C GLY A 419 20.78 17.18 26.90
N ARG A 420 19.71 16.42 27.17
CA ARG A 420 19.42 15.11 26.56
C ARG A 420 17.94 14.97 26.19
N GLN A 421 17.58 13.97 25.38
CA GLN A 421 16.18 13.71 25.05
C GLN A 421 15.40 13.31 26.31
N ALA A 422 14.15 13.76 26.39
CA ALA A 422 13.20 13.35 27.40
C ALA A 422 12.85 11.86 27.24
N THR A 423 12.60 11.17 28.35
CA THR A 423 12.26 9.73 28.35
C THR A 423 11.06 9.45 29.25
N PRO A 424 10.35 8.32 29.06
CA PRO A 424 9.30 7.88 29.99
C PRO A 424 9.77 7.76 31.45
N SER A 425 11.05 7.48 31.69
CA SER A 425 11.64 7.48 33.05
C SER A 425 11.58 8.85 33.72
N ASP A 426 11.70 9.94 32.96
CA ASP A 426 11.59 11.30 33.52
C ASP A 426 10.15 11.61 33.95
N LEU A 427 9.15 11.13 33.19
CA LEU A 427 7.75 11.21 33.59
C LEU A 427 7.47 10.36 34.84
N GLN A 428 8.07 9.18 34.93
CA GLN A 428 7.96 8.30 36.09
C GLN A 428 8.51 8.95 37.37
N GLU A 429 9.63 9.67 37.30
CA GLU A 429 10.18 10.41 38.44
C GLU A 429 9.20 11.48 38.94
N VAL A 430 8.65 12.27 38.01
CA VAL A 430 7.76 13.39 38.32
C VAL A 430 6.41 12.90 38.85
N ILE A 431 5.83 11.85 38.26
CA ILE A 431 4.54 11.32 38.71
C ILE A 431 4.64 10.63 40.08
N ASN A 432 5.83 10.12 40.43
CA ASN A 432 6.07 9.51 41.72
C ASN A 432 6.33 10.51 42.85
N ASN A 433 6.86 11.69 42.52
CA ASN A 433 7.11 12.75 43.49
C ASN A 433 6.77 14.13 42.90
N PHE A 434 5.56 14.62 43.19
CA PHE A 434 5.10 15.95 42.78
C PHE A 434 5.95 17.10 43.34
N SER A 435 6.76 16.86 44.37
CA SER A 435 7.67 17.88 44.91
C SER A 435 8.79 18.26 43.94
N LEU A 436 9.02 17.47 42.88
CA LEU A 436 9.99 17.78 41.82
C LEU A 436 9.41 18.72 40.74
N LEU A 437 8.09 18.88 40.67
CA LEU A 437 7.42 19.71 39.67
C LEU A 437 7.83 21.20 39.66
N PRO A 438 8.14 21.88 40.78
CA PRO A 438 8.43 23.31 40.76
C PRO A 438 9.56 23.69 39.80
N GLU A 439 10.68 22.96 39.80
CA GLU A 439 11.82 23.21 38.91
C GLU A 439 11.42 23.14 37.43
N TYR A 440 10.64 22.12 37.06
CA TYR A 440 10.16 21.94 35.70
C TYR A 440 9.15 23.04 35.30
N VAL A 441 8.24 23.40 36.19
CA VAL A 441 7.19 24.40 35.92
C VAL A 441 7.79 25.80 35.79
N ASP A 442 8.69 26.18 36.69
CA ASP A 442 9.38 27.48 36.63
C ASP A 442 10.18 27.59 35.32
N ARG A 443 10.84 26.51 34.89
CA ARG A 443 11.55 26.50 33.61
C ARG A 443 10.62 26.56 32.40
N LEU A 444 9.48 25.88 32.45
CA LEU A 444 8.48 25.95 31.38
C LEU A 444 7.91 27.37 31.25
N GLU A 445 7.67 28.03 32.38
CA GLU A 445 7.20 29.41 32.43
C GLU A 445 8.22 30.39 31.82
N ASP A 446 9.51 30.19 32.08
CA ASP A 446 10.59 30.94 31.44
C ASP A 446 10.62 30.76 29.91
N LEU A 447 10.45 29.53 29.44
CA LEU A 447 10.42 29.20 28.01
C LEU A 447 9.15 29.76 27.33
N ASP A 448 8.04 29.82 28.06
CA ASP A 448 6.74 30.25 27.52
C ASP A 448 6.47 31.77 27.67
N ARG A 449 7.42 32.56 28.18
CA ARG A 449 7.24 34.02 28.38
C ARG A 449 6.86 34.77 27.10
N SER A 450 7.37 34.33 25.95
CA SER A 450 7.10 34.95 24.64
C SER A 450 5.87 34.39 23.94
N THR A 451 5.63 33.08 24.03
CA THR A 451 4.60 32.35 23.26
C THR A 451 3.26 32.20 23.97
N LYS A 452 3.23 32.15 25.32
CA LYS A 452 2.05 31.91 26.17
C LYS A 452 1.22 30.66 25.82
N GLN A 453 1.81 29.68 25.13
CA GLN A 453 1.14 28.49 24.63
C GLN A 453 0.91 27.43 25.72
N TYR A 454 1.75 27.39 26.75
CA TYR A 454 1.71 26.42 27.85
C TYR A 454 1.07 26.96 29.13
N THR A 455 0.56 28.21 29.12
CA THR A 455 -0.10 28.87 30.26
C THR A 455 -1.15 27.99 30.96
N PHE A 456 -1.98 27.27 30.20
CA PHE A 456 -3.00 26.39 30.77
C PHE A 456 -2.39 25.23 31.56
N ILE A 457 -1.30 24.65 31.08
CA ILE A 457 -0.59 23.54 31.72
C ILE A 457 0.11 24.02 33.00
N VAL A 458 0.76 25.19 32.94
CA VAL A 458 1.37 25.83 34.13
C VAL A 458 0.32 26.07 35.22
N ARG A 459 -0.85 26.62 34.85
CA ARG A 459 -1.95 26.84 35.81
C ARG A 459 -2.45 25.53 36.40
N TYR A 460 -2.72 24.53 35.57
CA TYR A 460 -3.16 23.21 36.01
C TYR A 460 -2.18 22.59 37.02
N ILE A 461 -0.87 22.61 36.71
CA ILE A 461 0.12 22.03 37.62
C ILE A 461 0.22 22.82 38.93
N ARG A 462 0.22 24.17 38.89
CA ARG A 462 0.32 24.98 40.11
C ARG A 462 -0.92 24.89 41.01
N GLU A 463 -2.12 24.85 40.43
CA GLU A 463 -3.38 24.84 41.20
C GLU A 463 -3.78 23.42 41.65
N ASP A 464 -3.73 22.44 40.74
CA ASP A 464 -4.28 21.10 40.97
C ASP A 464 -3.23 20.09 41.47
N LEU A 465 -1.96 20.18 41.03
CA LEU A 465 -0.91 19.22 41.43
C LEU A 465 -0.01 19.73 42.56
N LEU A 466 0.26 21.03 42.64
CA LEU A 466 1.07 21.66 43.69
C LEU A 466 0.25 22.43 44.73
N GLY A 467 -0.99 22.79 44.39
CA GLY A 467 -1.85 23.64 45.20
C GLY A 467 -2.85 22.85 46.05
N LYS A 468 -4.10 23.34 46.08
CA LYS A 468 -5.16 22.78 46.94
C LYS A 468 -5.63 21.38 46.49
N GLY A 469 -5.37 21.00 45.23
CA GLY A 469 -5.76 19.72 44.66
C GLY A 469 -4.80 18.55 44.93
N ARG A 470 -3.61 18.82 45.48
CA ARG A 470 -2.50 17.87 45.57
C ARG A 470 -2.87 16.53 46.19
N ASP A 471 -3.38 16.52 47.43
CA ASP A 471 -3.66 15.28 48.16
C ASP A 471 -4.70 14.41 47.43
N LYS A 472 -5.69 15.05 46.81
CA LYS A 472 -6.71 14.35 46.03
C LYS A 472 -6.13 13.75 44.75
N MET A 473 -5.29 14.51 44.04
CA MET A 473 -4.66 14.05 42.80
C MET A 473 -3.63 12.93 43.06
N GLU A 474 -2.86 13.01 44.15
CA GLU A 474 -1.92 11.96 44.55
C GLU A 474 -2.66 10.64 44.82
N ASP A 475 -3.81 10.69 45.51
CA ASP A 475 -4.64 9.50 45.76
C ASP A 475 -5.30 8.96 44.48
N GLN A 476 -5.85 9.83 43.64
CA GLN A 476 -6.56 9.44 42.41
C GLN A 476 -5.63 8.90 41.31
N SER A 477 -4.36 9.30 41.34
CA SER A 477 -3.35 8.88 40.36
C SER A 477 -2.61 7.59 40.72
N ARG A 478 -2.82 7.01 41.91
CA ARG A 478 -2.10 5.80 42.38
C ARG A 478 -2.16 4.63 41.39
N GLY A 479 -3.34 4.37 40.82
CA GLY A 479 -3.52 3.29 39.84
C GLY A 479 -2.66 3.48 38.59
N THR A 480 -2.72 4.67 38.00
CA THR A 480 -1.93 5.07 36.83
C THR A 480 -0.43 5.02 37.10
N ARG A 481 -0.01 5.48 38.28
CA ARG A 481 1.39 5.43 38.73
C ARG A 481 1.90 3.99 38.79
N ASN A 482 1.11 3.08 39.35
CA ASN A 482 1.48 1.67 39.44
C ASN A 482 1.64 1.05 38.04
N ILE A 483 0.77 1.37 37.09
CA ILE A 483 0.86 0.88 35.71
C ILE A 483 2.14 1.38 35.03
N ILE A 484 2.46 2.67 35.14
CA ILE A 484 3.69 3.23 34.56
C ILE A 484 4.92 2.59 35.23
N ASN A 485 4.87 2.39 36.55
CA ASN A 485 5.95 1.77 37.31
C ASN A 485 6.18 0.32 36.89
N GLU A 486 5.11 -0.45 36.70
CA GLU A 486 5.15 -1.84 36.25
C GLU A 486 5.68 -1.95 34.82
N PHE A 487 5.19 -1.12 33.91
CA PHE A 487 5.62 -1.10 32.51
C PHE A 487 7.12 -0.80 32.36
N LEU A 488 7.65 0.15 33.15
CA LEU A 488 9.07 0.52 33.15
C LEU A 488 9.92 -0.33 34.10
N LEU A 489 9.31 -1.29 34.83
CA LEU A 489 10.02 -2.16 35.78
C LEU A 489 10.96 -3.11 35.06
N MET A 490 10.54 -3.63 33.90
CA MET A 490 11.35 -4.54 33.10
C MET A 490 12.54 -3.79 32.47
N PRO A 491 13.80 -4.19 32.77
CA PRO A 491 14.99 -3.51 32.23
C PRO A 491 15.02 -3.49 30.70
N ALA A 492 14.58 -4.57 30.05
CA ALA A 492 14.53 -4.70 28.60
C ALA A 492 13.59 -3.67 27.95
N ASN A 493 12.39 -3.49 28.51
CA ASN A 493 11.44 -2.47 28.04
C ASN A 493 12.01 -1.08 28.30
N ARG A 494 12.55 -0.84 29.51
CA ARG A 494 13.13 0.46 29.88
C ARG A 494 14.22 0.90 28.91
N GLU A 495 15.09 -0.01 28.49
CA GLU A 495 16.16 0.29 27.53
C GLU A 495 15.64 0.70 26.15
N ILE A 496 14.62 0.01 25.63
CA ILE A 496 14.00 0.36 24.34
C ILE A 496 13.25 1.69 24.43
N PHE A 497 12.40 1.90 25.45
CA PHE A 497 11.55 3.09 25.55
C PHE A 497 12.27 4.33 26.11
N CYS A 498 13.35 4.17 26.88
CA CYS A 498 14.13 5.28 27.43
C CYS A 498 15.46 5.49 26.69
N SER A 499 15.60 4.94 25.47
CA SER A 499 16.78 5.17 24.64
C SER A 499 16.90 6.63 24.21
N GLN A 500 18.14 7.11 24.17
CA GLN A 500 18.49 8.40 23.56
C GLN A 500 18.60 8.31 22.04
N ASP A 501 19.00 7.13 21.53
CA ASP A 501 18.98 6.80 20.11
C ASP A 501 17.70 6.01 19.80
N SER A 502 16.74 6.70 19.18
CA SER A 502 15.39 6.19 18.94
C SER A 502 15.02 6.32 17.48
N ILE A 503 14.19 5.40 17.01
CA ILE A 503 13.63 5.47 15.67
C ILE A 503 12.86 6.78 15.44
N ASP A 504 13.09 7.38 14.28
CA ASP A 504 12.30 8.47 13.73
C ASP A 504 11.37 7.92 12.64
N PHE A 505 10.10 7.72 12.99
CA PHE A 505 9.12 7.16 12.05
C PHE A 505 8.85 8.09 10.86
N ASP A 506 8.90 9.41 11.04
CA ASP A 506 8.66 10.36 9.95
C ASP A 506 9.78 10.21 8.90
N ARG A 507 11.03 10.16 9.35
CA ARG A 507 12.20 9.90 8.48
C ARG A 507 12.15 8.51 7.84
N ALA A 508 11.84 7.47 8.62
CA ALA A 508 11.76 6.09 8.11
C ALA A 508 10.71 5.95 6.98
N LEU A 509 9.57 6.64 7.12
CA LEU A 509 8.49 6.70 6.12
C LEU A 509 8.85 7.55 4.89
N GLU A 510 9.67 8.60 5.07
CA GLU A 510 10.14 9.45 3.98
C GLU A 510 11.23 8.77 3.14
N ASN A 511 12.12 8.02 3.80
CA ASN A 511 13.24 7.33 3.17
C ASN A 511 12.90 5.93 2.63
N GLY A 512 11.74 5.37 2.98
CA GLY A 512 11.40 4.00 2.59
C GLY A 512 12.27 2.96 3.29
N GLU A 513 12.50 3.16 4.60
CA GLU A 513 13.29 2.26 5.44
C GLU A 513 12.50 1.00 5.80
N VAL A 514 13.23 -0.07 6.14
CA VAL A 514 12.65 -1.31 6.65
C VAL A 514 12.67 -1.27 8.18
N THR A 515 11.52 -1.37 8.82
CA THR A 515 11.39 -1.38 10.29
C THR A 515 10.70 -2.67 10.73
N VAL A 516 11.32 -3.39 11.64
CA VAL A 516 10.80 -4.65 12.19
C VAL A 516 10.65 -4.49 13.69
N CYS A 517 9.47 -4.83 14.21
CA CYS A 517 9.10 -4.68 15.59
C CYS A 517 8.56 -6.01 16.15
N ASN A 518 9.24 -6.56 17.16
CA ASN A 518 8.72 -7.65 17.98
C ASN A 518 8.21 -7.07 19.29
N TYR A 519 6.91 -7.21 19.55
CA TYR A 519 6.30 -6.78 20.82
C TYR A 519 6.27 -7.86 21.90
N ASN A 520 6.90 -9.02 21.64
CA ASN A 520 7.15 -10.13 22.56
C ASN A 520 5.95 -10.51 23.41
N LEU A 521 4.94 -11.12 22.81
CA LEU A 521 3.74 -11.58 23.52
C LEU A 521 4.06 -12.53 24.68
N ALA A 522 5.19 -13.24 24.62
CA ALA A 522 5.62 -14.15 25.67
C ALA A 522 6.08 -13.46 26.97
N SER A 523 6.41 -12.15 26.97
CA SER A 523 6.79 -11.45 28.21
C SER A 523 5.62 -11.12 29.14
N GLY A 524 4.38 -11.29 28.68
CA GLY A 524 3.17 -11.03 29.47
C GLY A 524 2.18 -10.17 28.69
N ASP A 525 0.88 -10.50 28.81
CA ASP A 525 -0.18 -9.93 27.98
C ASP A 525 -0.26 -8.40 28.07
N THR A 526 -0.02 -7.81 29.26
CA THR A 526 -0.19 -6.36 29.44
C THR A 526 0.97 -5.57 28.85
N ASP A 527 2.22 -5.98 29.14
CA ASP A 527 3.42 -5.27 28.66
C ASP A 527 3.60 -5.41 27.15
N ALA A 528 3.27 -6.59 26.60
CA ALA A 528 3.32 -6.84 25.16
C ALA A 528 2.29 -5.99 24.40
N VAL A 529 1.07 -5.88 24.93
CA VAL A 529 0.02 -5.02 24.34
C VAL A 529 0.44 -3.55 24.42
N ALA A 530 0.98 -3.10 25.56
CA ALA A 530 1.52 -1.75 25.71
C ALA A 530 2.59 -1.46 24.66
N PHE A 531 3.54 -2.38 24.49
CA PHE A 531 4.63 -2.24 23.54
C PHE A 531 4.11 -2.13 22.11
N GLY A 532 3.24 -3.06 21.69
CA GLY A 532 2.66 -3.06 20.36
C GLY A 532 1.80 -1.83 20.09
N LEU A 533 1.03 -1.35 21.07
CA LEU A 533 0.22 -0.13 20.96
C LEU A 533 1.07 1.13 20.84
N PHE A 534 2.17 1.24 21.60
CA PHE A 534 3.11 2.36 21.46
C PHE A 534 3.67 2.44 20.05
N PHE A 535 4.10 1.30 19.49
CA PHE A 535 4.58 1.23 18.13
C PHE A 535 3.48 1.63 17.13
N LEU A 536 2.33 0.95 17.22
CA LEU A 536 1.23 1.09 16.28
C LEU A 536 0.68 2.52 16.26
N LEU A 537 0.39 3.13 17.42
CA LEU A 537 -0.16 4.48 17.49
C LEU A 537 0.87 5.55 17.06
N SER A 538 2.14 5.38 17.42
CA SER A 538 3.21 6.28 16.97
C SER A 538 3.38 6.21 15.46
N PHE A 539 3.40 5.01 14.89
CA PHE A 539 3.47 4.78 13.45
C PHE A 539 2.25 5.36 12.72
N ASN A 540 1.03 5.13 13.25
CA ASN A 540 -0.19 5.67 12.65
C ASN A 540 -0.16 7.20 12.56
N ASN A 541 0.29 7.87 13.62
CA ASN A 541 0.42 9.32 13.62
C ASN A 541 1.46 9.80 12.60
N ALA A 542 2.62 9.13 12.53
CA ALA A 542 3.67 9.42 11.54
C ALA A 542 3.16 9.24 10.09
N VAL A 543 2.32 8.23 9.83
CA VAL A 543 1.68 8.04 8.51
C VAL A 543 0.75 9.20 8.18
N LEU A 544 -0.06 9.65 9.15
CA LEU A 544 -1.04 10.72 8.96
C LEU A 544 -0.40 12.13 8.87
N SER A 545 0.83 12.30 9.37
CA SER A 545 1.62 13.54 9.23
C SER A 545 2.40 13.63 7.92
N ARG A 546 2.52 12.54 7.13
CA ARG A 546 3.33 12.56 5.90
C ARG A 546 2.90 13.68 4.94
N PRO A 547 3.79 14.58 4.51
CA PRO A 547 3.47 15.61 3.53
C PRO A 547 3.21 15.02 2.13
N GLY A 548 2.63 15.83 1.24
CA GLY A 548 2.44 15.49 -0.18
C GLY A 548 1.06 14.94 -0.56
N THR A 549 1.00 14.27 -1.72
CA THR A 549 -0.22 13.69 -2.30
C THR A 549 -0.02 12.19 -2.58
N GLU A 550 -1.07 11.51 -3.05
CA GLU A 550 -0.98 10.10 -3.45
C GLU A 550 0.10 9.86 -4.50
N ASP A 551 0.40 10.81 -5.38
CA ASP A 551 1.35 10.58 -6.48
C ASP A 551 2.80 10.93 -6.12
N THR A 552 3.01 11.77 -5.09
CA THR A 552 4.37 12.17 -4.66
C THR A 552 4.92 11.29 -3.54
N ARG A 553 4.06 10.64 -2.75
CA ARG A 553 4.47 9.82 -1.62
C ARG A 553 5.03 8.48 -2.08
N ILE A 554 6.13 8.08 -1.44
CA ILE A 554 6.71 6.75 -1.60
C ILE A 554 5.76 5.69 -1.04
N PRO A 555 5.52 4.58 -1.76
CA PRO A 555 4.69 3.47 -1.30
C PRO A 555 5.29 2.83 -0.05
N HIS A 556 4.45 2.53 0.94
CA HIS A 556 4.85 1.85 2.17
C HIS A 556 3.95 0.63 2.42
N PHE A 557 4.55 -0.49 2.82
CA PHE A 557 3.83 -1.73 3.12
C PHE A 557 3.95 -2.03 4.61
N PHE A 558 2.80 -2.05 5.29
CA PHE A 558 2.69 -2.31 6.72
C PHE A 558 2.06 -3.69 6.96
N TYR A 559 2.85 -4.59 7.53
CA TYR A 559 2.47 -5.95 7.87
C TYR A 559 2.27 -6.06 9.38
N VAL A 560 1.08 -6.51 9.78
CA VAL A 560 0.76 -6.75 11.19
C VAL A 560 0.33 -8.20 11.34
N ASP A 561 1.14 -8.95 12.08
CA ASP A 561 0.76 -10.29 12.52
C ASP A 561 0.02 -10.23 13.85
N GLU A 562 -0.99 -11.08 14.02
CA GLU A 562 -1.86 -11.13 15.19
C GLU A 562 -2.42 -9.75 15.62
N LEU A 563 -3.06 -9.04 14.68
CA LEU A 563 -3.75 -7.77 14.96
C LEU A 563 -4.71 -7.80 16.17
N PRO A 564 -5.45 -8.89 16.47
CA PRO A 564 -6.46 -8.89 17.52
C PRO A 564 -5.94 -8.58 18.93
N VAL A 565 -4.63 -8.75 19.17
CA VAL A 565 -3.98 -8.38 20.44
C VAL A 565 -3.82 -6.86 20.59
N LEU A 566 -3.72 -6.14 19.46
CA LEU A 566 -3.41 -4.71 19.41
C LEU A 566 -4.62 -3.85 18.99
N ILE A 567 -5.83 -4.37 19.21
CA ILE A 567 -7.05 -3.67 18.82
C ILE A 567 -7.20 -2.37 19.61
N HIS A 568 -7.31 -1.26 18.90
CA HIS A 568 -7.55 0.06 19.46
C HIS A 568 -8.51 0.85 18.57
N PRO A 569 -9.41 1.71 19.11
CA PRO A 569 -10.36 2.50 18.31
C PRO A 569 -9.71 3.34 17.20
N SER A 570 -8.50 3.85 17.43
CA SER A 570 -7.75 4.61 16.41
C SER A 570 -7.42 3.82 15.14
N LEU A 571 -7.52 2.48 15.14
CA LEU A 571 -7.27 1.64 13.97
C LEU A 571 -8.27 1.85 12.82
N GLU A 572 -9.48 2.33 13.10
CA GLU A 572 -10.47 2.62 12.06
C GLU A 572 -9.93 3.59 10.99
N LYS A 573 -9.17 4.59 11.45
CA LYS A 573 -8.54 5.59 10.59
C LYS A 573 -7.51 4.95 9.67
N ASN A 574 -6.87 3.85 10.07
CA ASN A 574 -5.88 3.17 9.25
C ASN A 574 -6.54 2.61 7.99
N PHE A 575 -7.58 1.80 8.13
CA PHE A 575 -8.28 1.19 6.99
C PHE A 575 -8.99 2.22 6.09
N SER A 576 -9.34 3.39 6.62
CA SER A 576 -10.04 4.44 5.86
C SER A 576 -9.10 5.44 5.18
N LEU A 577 -7.97 5.80 5.80
CA LEU A 577 -7.12 6.91 5.36
C LEU A 577 -5.78 6.47 4.78
N PHE A 578 -5.19 5.34 5.19
CA PHE A 578 -3.82 4.97 4.80
C PHE A 578 -3.61 4.89 3.29
N ARG A 579 -4.65 4.51 2.54
CA ARG A 579 -4.66 4.57 1.07
C ARG A 579 -4.23 5.94 0.52
N LYS A 580 -4.77 7.04 1.07
CA LYS A 580 -4.44 8.42 0.64
C LYS A 580 -3.00 8.80 0.97
N TYR A 581 -2.42 8.14 1.96
CA TYR A 581 -1.03 8.32 2.39
C TYR A 581 -0.08 7.30 1.75
N ARG A 582 -0.52 6.56 0.72
CA ARG A 582 0.29 5.54 0.02
C ARG A 582 0.83 4.48 0.98
N VAL A 583 0.04 4.09 1.98
CA VAL A 583 0.35 2.98 2.89
C VAL A 583 -0.65 1.86 2.66
N SER A 584 -0.16 0.66 2.37
CA SER A 584 -0.97 -0.57 2.30
C SER A 584 -0.77 -1.34 3.59
N MET A 585 -1.87 -1.82 4.18
CA MET A 585 -1.86 -2.59 5.42
C MET A 585 -2.29 -4.01 5.12
N MET A 586 -1.48 -4.98 5.55
CA MET A 586 -1.79 -6.42 5.50
C MET A 586 -1.84 -6.95 6.92
N VAL A 587 -3.01 -7.42 7.34
CA VAL A 587 -3.28 -7.83 8.72
C VAL A 587 -3.62 -9.30 8.79
N ALA A 588 -3.04 -10.02 9.74
CA ALA A 588 -3.44 -11.38 10.07
C ALA A 588 -4.32 -11.41 11.32
N ILE A 589 -5.40 -12.19 11.25
CA ILE A 589 -6.31 -12.47 12.35
C ILE A 589 -6.56 -13.99 12.42
N GLN A 590 -6.99 -14.47 13.59
CA GLN A 590 -7.35 -15.88 13.74
C GLN A 590 -8.82 -16.15 13.46
N THR A 591 -9.69 -15.24 13.91
CA THR A 591 -11.13 -15.25 13.69
C THR A 591 -11.68 -13.83 13.85
N LEU A 592 -12.76 -13.50 13.13
CA LEU A 592 -13.40 -12.18 13.26
C LEU A 592 -14.04 -11.98 14.64
N ASP A 593 -14.36 -13.05 15.35
CA ASP A 593 -15.01 -12.99 16.66
C ASP A 593 -14.07 -12.43 17.75
N GLN A 594 -12.74 -12.43 17.53
CA GLN A 594 -11.80 -11.77 18.43
C GLN A 594 -12.04 -10.26 18.54
N MET A 595 -12.67 -9.64 17.54
CA MET A 595 -13.02 -8.22 17.53
C MET A 595 -14.17 -7.88 18.49
N GLU A 596 -14.98 -8.87 18.87
CA GLU A 596 -16.17 -8.71 19.71
C GLU A 596 -15.87 -8.75 21.22
N LYS A 597 -14.60 -8.93 21.61
CA LYS A 597 -14.18 -8.97 23.03
C LYS A 597 -14.55 -7.70 23.80
N ASN A 598 -14.46 -6.54 23.14
CA ASN A 598 -14.80 -5.24 23.71
C ASN A 598 -15.92 -4.57 22.90
N GLU A 599 -16.96 -4.09 23.57
CA GLU A 599 -18.08 -3.36 22.93
C GLU A 599 -17.60 -2.16 22.10
N ILE A 600 -16.58 -1.46 22.58
CA ILE A 600 -16.00 -0.29 21.91
C ILE A 600 -15.38 -0.67 20.57
N THR A 601 -14.86 -1.89 20.41
CA THR A 601 -14.09 -2.29 19.23
C THR A 601 -14.86 -3.21 18.30
N LYS A 602 -16.08 -3.63 18.68
CA LYS A 602 -16.91 -4.56 17.92
C LYS A 602 -17.16 -4.11 16.47
N TYR A 603 -17.32 -2.80 16.25
CA TYR A 603 -17.53 -2.23 14.93
C TYR A 603 -16.34 -2.46 13.96
N LEU A 604 -15.12 -2.68 14.48
CA LEU A 604 -13.93 -2.91 13.66
C LEU A 604 -14.04 -4.20 12.83
N LYS A 605 -14.89 -5.16 13.24
CA LYS A 605 -15.23 -6.33 12.42
C LYS A 605 -15.73 -5.91 11.03
N GLY A 606 -16.64 -4.95 10.98
CA GLY A 606 -17.16 -4.41 9.70
C GLY A 606 -16.12 -3.61 8.92
N VAL A 607 -15.23 -2.89 9.62
CA VAL A 607 -14.15 -2.11 8.98
C VAL A 607 -13.13 -3.03 8.32
N ILE A 608 -12.72 -4.10 9.01
CA ILE A 608 -11.75 -5.09 8.51
C ILE A 608 -12.32 -5.88 7.33
N LEU A 609 -13.60 -6.24 7.38
CA LEU A 609 -14.31 -6.85 6.23
C LEU A 609 -14.40 -5.91 5.01
N GLY A 610 -14.16 -4.62 5.19
CA GLY A 610 -14.03 -3.64 4.09
C GLY A 610 -12.71 -3.75 3.31
N CYS A 611 -11.76 -4.60 3.73
CA CYS A 611 -10.53 -4.86 2.96
C CYS A 611 -10.88 -5.46 1.59
N ALA A 612 -10.24 -4.95 0.53
CA ALA A 612 -10.53 -5.43 -0.83
C ALA A 612 -9.91 -6.79 -1.16
N HIS A 613 -8.85 -7.16 -0.45
CA HIS A 613 -8.18 -8.45 -0.59
C HIS A 613 -8.37 -9.25 0.70
N ILE A 614 -8.97 -10.43 0.61
CA ILE A 614 -9.23 -11.28 1.77
C ILE A 614 -8.74 -12.69 1.43
N ILE A 615 -7.85 -13.22 2.25
CA ILE A 615 -7.32 -14.58 2.15
C ILE A 615 -7.87 -15.35 3.34
N VAL A 616 -8.76 -16.32 3.09
CA VAL A 616 -9.39 -17.15 4.12
C VAL A 616 -8.82 -18.56 4.03
N PHE A 617 -8.15 -19.00 5.09
CA PHE A 617 -7.67 -20.37 5.23
C PHE A 617 -8.80 -21.31 5.66
N GLY A 618 -8.58 -22.62 5.49
CA GLY A 618 -9.45 -23.65 6.04
C GLY A 618 -9.55 -23.65 7.56
N ARG A 619 -10.35 -24.59 8.09
CA ARG A 619 -10.63 -24.71 9.53
C ARG A 619 -11.25 -23.44 10.16
N SER A 620 -11.96 -22.64 9.37
CA SER A 620 -12.67 -21.44 9.85
C SER A 620 -13.76 -21.78 10.86
N SER A 621 -14.08 -20.81 11.72
CA SER A 621 -15.20 -20.90 12.67
C SER A 621 -16.56 -20.84 11.95
N LEU A 622 -17.66 -21.18 12.66
CA LEU A 622 -19.02 -21.15 12.11
C LEU A 622 -19.46 -19.75 11.67
N SER A 623 -19.19 -18.75 12.52
CA SER A 623 -19.46 -17.35 12.20
C SER A 623 -18.66 -16.88 10.98
N ASP A 624 -17.36 -17.20 10.91
CA ASP A 624 -16.50 -16.79 9.79
C ASP A 624 -16.93 -17.45 8.48
N MET A 625 -17.24 -18.76 8.49
CA MET A 625 -17.65 -19.47 7.26
C MET A 625 -18.97 -18.94 6.69
N GLU A 626 -19.94 -18.59 7.53
CA GLU A 626 -21.21 -17.99 7.11
C GLU A 626 -21.00 -16.60 6.49
N ILE A 627 -20.15 -15.77 7.12
CA ILE A 627 -19.81 -14.44 6.62
C ILE A 627 -19.12 -14.53 5.25
N PHE A 628 -18.11 -15.40 5.12
CA PHE A 628 -17.34 -15.52 3.88
C PHE A 628 -18.13 -16.23 2.75
N SER A 629 -19.00 -17.19 3.08
CA SER A 629 -19.97 -17.79 2.14
C SER A 629 -20.91 -16.70 1.60
N SER A 630 -21.47 -15.90 2.50
CA SER A 630 -22.34 -14.76 2.12
C SER A 630 -21.59 -13.72 1.28
N LEU A 631 -20.32 -13.44 1.60
CA LEU A 631 -19.47 -12.50 0.86
C LEU A 631 -19.12 -13.01 -0.55
N ALA A 632 -19.05 -14.33 -0.75
CA ALA A 632 -18.89 -14.94 -2.07
C ALA A 632 -20.13 -14.81 -2.96
N GLY A 633 -21.31 -14.58 -2.35
CA GLY A 633 -22.59 -14.41 -3.02
C GLY A 633 -23.19 -15.72 -3.51
N VAL A 634 -24.27 -15.61 -4.29
CA VAL A 634 -25.01 -16.75 -4.85
C VAL A 634 -24.79 -16.87 -6.36
N ARG A 635 -24.85 -18.10 -6.88
CA ARG A 635 -24.81 -18.41 -8.31
C ARG A 635 -26.04 -19.23 -8.69
N ASP A 636 -26.63 -18.88 -9.82
CA ASP A 636 -27.69 -19.68 -10.43
C ASP A 636 -27.05 -20.93 -11.07
N VAL A 637 -27.41 -22.11 -10.57
CA VAL A 637 -26.99 -23.39 -11.13
C VAL A 637 -28.19 -24.03 -11.83
N ARG A 638 -27.98 -24.54 -13.05
CA ARG A 638 -28.95 -25.37 -13.75
C ARG A 638 -28.94 -26.74 -13.11
N GLU A 639 -30.03 -27.12 -12.46
CA GLU A 639 -30.23 -28.48 -12.00
C GLU A 639 -31.16 -29.22 -12.96
N GLU A 640 -30.69 -30.36 -13.43
CA GLU A 640 -31.50 -31.31 -14.17
C GLU A 640 -32.11 -32.30 -13.18
N GLN A 641 -33.41 -32.17 -12.94
CA GLN A 641 -34.16 -33.14 -12.17
C GLN A 641 -34.60 -34.26 -13.09
N TYR A 642 -34.03 -35.45 -12.88
CA TYR A 642 -34.42 -36.68 -13.57
C TYR A 642 -35.50 -37.37 -12.75
N SER A 643 -36.66 -37.53 -13.37
CA SER A 643 -37.79 -38.31 -12.83
C SER A 643 -38.00 -39.53 -13.72
N THR A 644 -37.95 -40.70 -13.11
CA THR A 644 -38.27 -41.97 -13.78
C THR A 644 -39.59 -42.45 -13.22
N THR A 645 -40.59 -42.62 -14.09
CA THR A 645 -41.87 -43.21 -13.70
C THR A 645 -41.91 -44.63 -14.25
N GLU A 646 -41.90 -45.61 -13.35
CA GLU A 646 -42.00 -47.03 -13.66
C GLU A 646 -43.31 -47.58 -13.10
N THR A 647 -44.01 -48.39 -13.89
CA THR A 647 -45.17 -49.17 -13.45
C THR A 647 -44.78 -50.64 -13.42
N ALA A 648 -45.38 -51.42 -12.52
CA ALA A 648 -45.03 -52.81 -12.33
C ALA A 648 -45.28 -53.62 -13.63
N LEU A 649 -44.37 -54.56 -13.94
CA LEU A 649 -44.49 -55.44 -15.12
C LEU A 649 -45.77 -56.29 -15.13
N THR A 650 -46.43 -56.44 -13.98
CA THR A 650 -47.68 -57.18 -13.80
C THR A 650 -48.94 -56.36 -14.06
N ASP A 651 -48.80 -55.06 -14.32
CA ASP A 651 -49.91 -54.16 -14.57
C ASP A 651 -50.39 -54.26 -16.04
N ASP A 652 -51.66 -53.97 -16.31
CA ASP A 652 -52.27 -54.18 -17.64
C ASP A 652 -51.67 -53.28 -18.75
N SER A 653 -50.93 -52.22 -18.37
CA SER A 653 -50.17 -51.39 -19.31
C SER A 653 -48.88 -50.84 -18.69
N PRO A 654 -47.76 -51.61 -18.71
CA PRO A 654 -46.51 -51.16 -18.14
C PRO A 654 -45.92 -50.02 -18.99
N ARG A 655 -45.72 -48.88 -18.35
CA ARG A 655 -45.08 -47.68 -18.89
C ARG A 655 -43.78 -47.41 -18.15
N PHE A 656 -42.76 -47.15 -18.94
CA PHE A 656 -41.47 -46.66 -18.49
C PHE A 656 -41.28 -45.29 -19.15
N SER A 657 -41.23 -44.21 -18.38
CA SER A 657 -40.98 -42.86 -18.90
C SER A 657 -39.86 -42.15 -18.16
N PHE A 658 -38.98 -41.51 -18.95
CA PHE A 658 -37.95 -40.62 -18.46
C PHE A 658 -38.40 -39.18 -18.70
N SER A 659 -38.38 -38.37 -17.64
CA SER A 659 -38.70 -36.95 -17.69
C SER A 659 -37.53 -36.20 -17.05
N ALA A 660 -36.83 -35.40 -17.86
CA ALA A 660 -35.80 -34.48 -17.39
C ALA A 660 -36.40 -33.07 -17.35
N ARG A 661 -36.38 -32.44 -16.18
CA ARG A 661 -36.81 -31.06 -15.99
C ARG A 661 -35.62 -30.23 -15.56
N GLU A 662 -35.25 -29.25 -16.39
CA GLU A 662 -34.28 -28.22 -16.01
C GLU A 662 -34.98 -27.18 -15.12
N SER A 663 -34.43 -26.96 -13.93
CA SER A 663 -34.81 -25.87 -13.05
C SER A 663 -33.57 -25.03 -12.70
N MET A 664 -33.77 -23.73 -12.52
CA MET A 664 -32.71 -22.81 -12.08
C MET A 664 -32.81 -22.68 -10.57
N VAL A 665 -31.78 -23.12 -9.84
CA VAL A 665 -31.71 -23.03 -8.38
C VAL A 665 -30.56 -22.10 -8.00
N GLN A 666 -30.80 -21.23 -7.02
CA GLN A 666 -29.76 -20.37 -6.46
C GLN A 666 -29.00 -21.16 -5.39
N LYS A 667 -27.70 -21.33 -5.59
CA LYS A 667 -26.79 -21.94 -4.61
C LYS A 667 -25.72 -20.94 -4.21
N ASN A 668 -25.18 -21.08 -3.00
CA ASN A 668 -24.03 -20.29 -2.59
C ASN A 668 -22.87 -20.54 -3.54
N ALA A 669 -22.16 -19.47 -3.93
CA ALA A 669 -21.02 -19.56 -4.85
C ALA A 669 -19.90 -20.44 -4.25
N ILE A 670 -19.78 -20.42 -2.93
CA ILE A 670 -18.92 -21.28 -2.12
C ILE A 670 -19.76 -21.72 -0.92
N GLU A 671 -19.86 -23.03 -0.70
CA GLU A 671 -20.54 -23.57 0.48
C GLU A 671 -19.67 -23.38 1.74
N GLU A 672 -20.31 -23.20 2.88
CA GLU A 672 -19.66 -22.97 4.18
C GLU A 672 -18.70 -24.13 4.52
N ILE A 673 -19.16 -25.36 4.28
CA ILE A 673 -18.37 -26.57 4.48
C ILE A 673 -17.13 -26.60 3.57
N GLY A 674 -17.24 -26.06 2.36
CA GLY A 674 -16.14 -25.98 1.40
C GLY A 674 -15.03 -25.02 1.85
N ILE A 675 -15.34 -24.00 2.66
CA ILE A 675 -14.33 -23.13 3.28
C ILE A 675 -13.65 -23.88 4.43
N ARG A 676 -14.44 -24.53 5.30
CA ARG A 676 -13.91 -25.24 6.47
C ARG A 676 -13.00 -26.40 6.10
N MET A 677 -13.37 -27.17 5.08
CA MET A 677 -12.70 -28.42 4.67
C MET A 677 -11.49 -28.22 3.77
N LYS A 678 -11.04 -26.97 3.56
CA LYS A 678 -9.81 -26.70 2.80
C LYS A 678 -8.58 -27.32 3.46
N ASP A 679 -7.72 -27.89 2.63
CA ASP A 679 -6.47 -28.49 3.08
C ASP A 679 -5.45 -27.42 3.48
N PHE A 680 -4.35 -27.87 4.07
CA PHE A 680 -3.23 -26.99 4.44
C PHE A 680 -2.71 -26.23 3.21
N GLN A 681 -2.51 -24.91 3.34
CA GLN A 681 -2.14 -23.99 2.26
C GLN A 681 -3.19 -23.75 1.16
N GLU A 682 -4.36 -24.36 1.25
CA GLU A 682 -5.50 -24.00 0.41
C GLU A 682 -6.30 -22.86 1.03
N VAL A 683 -6.63 -21.85 0.21
CA VAL A 683 -7.27 -20.62 0.65
C VAL A 683 -8.43 -20.24 -0.26
N THR A 684 -9.43 -19.56 0.28
CA THR A 684 -10.39 -18.79 -0.51
C THR A 684 -9.86 -17.38 -0.64
N PHE A 685 -9.70 -16.91 -1.87
CA PHE A 685 -9.15 -15.60 -2.14
C PHE A 685 -10.19 -14.68 -2.77
N PHE A 686 -10.49 -13.58 -2.07
CA PHE A 686 -11.26 -12.46 -2.57
C PHE A 686 -10.30 -11.34 -2.93
N THR A 687 -10.48 -10.75 -4.11
CA THR A 687 -9.59 -9.70 -4.59
C THR A 687 -10.31 -8.75 -5.54
N THR A 688 -9.66 -7.63 -5.84
CA THR A 688 -10.16 -6.64 -6.79
C THR A 688 -9.17 -6.40 -7.93
N ARG A 689 -9.70 -5.99 -9.08
CA ARG A 689 -8.92 -5.54 -10.23
C ARG A 689 -9.42 -4.18 -10.70
N ASN A 690 -8.57 -3.17 -10.64
CA ASN A 690 -8.90 -1.77 -10.87
C ASN A 690 -10.10 -1.29 -10.02
N GLY A 691 -10.14 -1.71 -8.75
CA GLY A 691 -11.25 -1.43 -7.83
C GLY A 691 -12.54 -2.21 -8.08
N ARG A 692 -12.59 -3.12 -9.05
CA ARG A 692 -13.72 -4.02 -9.28
C ARG A 692 -13.52 -5.32 -8.48
N PRO A 693 -14.49 -5.76 -7.66
CA PRO A 693 -14.49 -7.09 -7.03
C PRO A 693 -14.48 -8.21 -8.08
N LEU A 694 -13.58 -9.17 -7.90
CA LEU A 694 -13.57 -10.42 -8.64
C LEU A 694 -14.37 -11.48 -7.86
N PRO A 695 -14.97 -12.47 -8.54
CA PRO A 695 -15.56 -13.61 -7.85
C PRO A 695 -14.50 -14.31 -7.00
N ALA A 696 -14.92 -14.92 -5.90
CA ALA A 696 -14.04 -15.68 -5.02
C ALA A 696 -13.32 -16.80 -5.80
N ILE A 697 -12.02 -16.92 -5.56
CA ILE A 697 -11.12 -17.85 -6.25
C ILE A 697 -10.63 -18.88 -5.23
N SER A 698 -10.57 -20.16 -5.63
CA SER A 698 -9.84 -21.15 -4.85
C SER A 698 -8.36 -21.02 -5.16
N GLY A 699 -7.56 -20.74 -4.14
CA GLY A 699 -6.14 -20.45 -4.26
C GLY A 699 -5.28 -21.39 -3.45
N ILE A 700 -4.01 -21.51 -3.86
CA ILE A 700 -2.96 -22.22 -3.14
C ILE A 700 -1.86 -21.22 -2.83
N VAL A 701 -1.46 -21.17 -1.55
CA VAL A 701 -0.31 -20.40 -1.08
C VAL A 701 0.88 -21.33 -0.88
N SER A 702 2.09 -20.79 -0.84
CA SER A 702 3.30 -21.61 -0.66
C SER A 702 4.31 -20.89 0.21
N PHE A 703 5.06 -21.68 0.99
CA PHE A 703 6.20 -21.16 1.73
C PHE A 703 7.30 -20.65 0.80
N LEU A 704 8.18 -19.82 1.36
CA LEU A 704 9.42 -19.44 0.70
C LEU A 704 10.24 -20.68 0.34
N LYS A 705 10.85 -20.65 -0.85
CA LYS A 705 11.78 -21.68 -1.30
C LYS A 705 13.12 -21.50 -0.60
N LYS A 706 13.96 -22.54 -0.61
CA LYS A 706 15.32 -22.45 -0.06
C LYS A 706 16.13 -21.33 -0.73
N ASP A 707 16.04 -21.23 -2.05
CA ASP A 707 16.72 -20.22 -2.87
C ASP A 707 16.32 -18.77 -2.52
N ASP A 708 15.15 -18.54 -1.91
CA ASP A 708 14.71 -17.19 -1.51
C ASP A 708 15.52 -16.63 -0.33
N TRP A 709 16.22 -17.51 0.41
CA TRP A 709 17.07 -17.20 1.55
C TRP A 709 18.54 -16.99 1.19
N ASP A 710 18.92 -17.33 -0.04
CA ASP A 710 20.31 -17.23 -0.50
C ASP A 710 20.72 -15.78 -0.73
N ILE A 711 22.01 -15.50 -0.55
CA ILE A 711 22.56 -14.15 -0.73
C ILE A 711 22.44 -13.75 -2.20
N LYS A 712 21.77 -12.62 -2.45
CA LYS A 712 21.63 -12.06 -3.79
C LYS A 712 22.76 -11.06 -4.05
N LYS A 713 23.59 -11.33 -5.05
CA LYS A 713 24.66 -10.40 -5.47
C LYS A 713 24.03 -9.10 -5.98
N ARG A 714 24.44 -7.98 -5.39
CA ARG A 714 24.03 -6.62 -5.79
C ARG A 714 25.22 -5.82 -6.30
N PRO A 715 25.01 -4.85 -7.20
CA PRO A 715 26.04 -3.90 -7.57
C PRO A 715 26.49 -3.09 -6.35
N VAL A 716 27.81 -2.96 -6.18
CA VAL A 716 28.42 -2.16 -5.11
C VAL A 716 28.66 -0.76 -5.65
N PHE A 717 28.09 0.24 -4.97
CA PHE A 717 28.30 1.65 -5.29
C PHE A 717 29.06 2.30 -4.14
N THR A 718 30.16 2.98 -4.46
CA THR A 718 30.95 3.75 -3.49
C THR A 718 30.68 5.23 -3.75
N PHE A 719 30.12 5.91 -2.76
CA PHE A 719 29.94 7.36 -2.77
C PHE A 719 31.16 8.01 -2.11
N SER A 720 31.60 9.15 -2.61
CA SER A 720 32.70 9.89 -2.01
C SER A 720 32.20 10.59 -0.74
N HIS A 721 32.60 10.10 0.43
CA HIS A 721 32.39 10.84 1.65
C HIS A 721 33.24 12.10 1.61
N SER A 722 32.63 13.27 1.82
CA SER A 722 33.39 14.47 2.13
C SER A 722 33.97 14.32 3.53
N ASP A 723 35.03 13.54 3.66
CA ASP A 723 35.90 13.64 4.83
C ASP A 723 36.42 15.07 4.84
N ALA A 724 35.99 15.87 5.82
CA ALA A 724 36.78 17.03 6.22
C ALA A 724 38.23 16.55 6.40
N PRO A 725 39.23 17.30 5.92
CA PRO A 725 40.57 16.77 5.70
C PRO A 725 41.12 16.15 6.98
N VAL A 726 41.30 14.83 6.94
CA VAL A 726 42.05 14.07 7.92
C VAL A 726 43.45 14.69 7.98
N SER A 727 43.76 15.34 9.10
CA SER A 727 45.11 15.77 9.42
C SER A 727 46.00 14.53 9.43
N ARG A 728 46.76 14.32 8.36
CA ARG A 728 47.93 13.43 8.40
C ARG A 728 48.87 14.04 9.43
N THR A 729 49.15 13.30 10.50
CA THR A 729 50.26 13.58 11.41
C THR A 729 51.53 13.79 10.59
N LEU A 730 51.92 15.04 10.45
CA LEU A 730 53.24 15.43 9.99
C LEU A 730 54.18 15.25 11.18
N ASP A 731 55.13 14.34 11.04
CA ASP A 731 56.30 14.26 11.90
C ASP A 731 56.97 15.64 11.98
N ILE A 732 57.19 16.11 13.21
CA ILE A 732 57.83 17.39 13.51
C ILE A 732 59.33 17.24 13.26
N GLY A 733 59.77 17.63 12.06
CA GLY A 733 61.15 18.04 11.78
C GLY A 733 61.26 19.57 11.83
N PRO A 734 62.43 20.15 12.18
CA PRO A 734 62.54 21.58 12.46
C PRO A 734 62.46 22.43 11.18
N GLU A 735 61.76 23.57 11.28
CA GLU A 735 61.50 24.55 10.22
C GLU A 735 62.76 25.14 9.57
N PRO A 736 62.67 25.48 8.27
CA PRO A 736 63.30 26.68 7.72
C PRO A 736 62.27 27.61 7.01
N PRO A 737 62.64 28.88 6.72
CA PRO A 737 61.71 30.00 6.83
C PRO A 737 60.92 30.36 5.57
N ALA A 738 59.73 30.90 5.83
CA ALA A 738 58.93 31.87 5.07
C ALA A 738 59.12 31.97 3.54
N HIS A 739 58.18 31.38 2.80
CA HIS A 739 57.81 31.82 1.46
C HIS A 739 56.30 32.10 1.37
N THR A 740 56.00 33.19 0.67
CA THR A 740 54.72 33.87 0.45
C THR A 740 53.61 32.99 -0.16
N PRO A 741 52.32 33.29 0.10
CA PRO A 741 51.21 32.50 -0.41
C PRO A 741 50.96 32.80 -1.89
N ALA A 742 51.06 31.78 -2.74
CA ALA A 742 50.51 31.80 -4.09
C ALA A 742 49.04 31.36 -4.04
N GLU A 743 48.23 32.07 -4.81
CA GLU A 743 46.80 31.93 -5.00
C GLU A 743 46.37 30.49 -5.35
N ASP A 744 45.43 29.94 -4.58
CA ASP A 744 44.67 28.74 -4.95
C ASP A 744 43.17 29.05 -4.73
N SER A 745 42.62 29.89 -5.62
CA SER A 745 41.26 30.46 -5.52
C SER A 745 40.15 29.60 -6.14
N ASP A 746 40.39 28.32 -6.43
CA ASP A 746 39.52 27.52 -7.32
C ASP A 746 38.56 26.53 -6.60
N ARG A 747 38.32 26.68 -5.29
CA ARG A 747 37.37 25.82 -4.54
C ARG A 747 36.34 26.59 -3.73
N VAL A 748 35.50 27.39 -4.38
CA VAL A 748 34.34 28.03 -3.73
C VAL A 748 33.06 27.26 -4.07
N TYR A 749 32.62 26.40 -3.17
CA TYR A 749 31.28 25.78 -3.22
C TYR A 749 30.27 26.69 -2.50
N ARG A 750 29.07 26.86 -3.06
CA ARG A 750 27.98 27.59 -2.41
C ARG A 750 26.74 26.70 -2.34
N PHE A 751 26.20 26.55 -1.15
CA PHE A 751 24.93 25.89 -0.88
C PHE A 751 23.78 26.91 -1.00
N MET A 752 22.52 26.47 -1.16
CA MET A 752 21.38 27.40 -1.07
C MET A 752 21.38 28.11 0.29
N GLU A 753 20.98 29.38 0.33
CA GLU A 753 20.56 30.00 1.59
C GLU A 753 19.41 29.19 2.17
N SER A 754 19.53 28.79 3.45
CA SER A 754 18.79 27.73 4.18
C SER A 754 19.36 26.30 4.17
N THR A 755 20.46 26.03 3.46
CA THR A 755 21.24 24.80 3.68
C THR A 755 22.12 25.02 4.91
N PRO A 756 21.96 24.25 6.01
CA PRO A 756 22.74 24.52 7.21
C PRO A 756 24.23 24.27 6.95
N ILE A 757 25.05 25.31 7.00
CA ILE A 757 26.52 25.20 7.01
C ILE A 757 27.01 24.40 8.25
N SER A 758 26.14 24.22 9.24
CA SER A 758 26.36 23.36 10.41
C SER A 758 26.43 21.86 10.11
N PHE A 759 26.21 21.40 8.87
CA PHE A 759 26.64 20.05 8.44
C PHE A 759 28.16 19.84 8.56
N PHE A 760 28.94 20.93 8.64
CA PHE A 760 30.42 20.89 8.60
C PHE A 760 31.12 21.21 9.93
N HIS A 761 30.39 21.57 11.00
CA HIS A 761 30.99 21.84 12.30
C HIS A 761 30.61 20.76 13.32
N SER A 762 31.43 19.72 13.38
CA SER A 762 31.50 18.81 14.52
C SER A 762 32.02 19.58 15.74
N SER A 763 31.15 20.00 16.66
CA SER A 763 31.60 20.43 17.99
C SER A 763 31.94 19.18 18.81
N PHE A 764 33.19 18.74 18.70
CA PHE A 764 33.83 17.87 19.69
C PHE A 764 34.01 18.65 21.00
N THR A 765 33.23 18.35 22.03
CA THR A 765 33.68 18.54 23.42
C THR A 765 34.28 17.23 23.90
N VAL A 766 35.60 17.11 23.75
CA VAL A 766 36.39 16.10 24.44
C VAL A 766 36.30 16.39 25.95
N PRO A 767 35.96 15.42 26.82
CA PRO A 767 36.15 15.61 28.25
C PRO A 767 37.64 15.84 28.50
N GLN A 768 38.00 16.98 29.08
CA GLN A 768 39.37 17.23 29.52
C GLN A 768 39.77 16.12 30.49
N SER A 769 40.64 15.22 30.06
CA SER A 769 41.35 14.31 30.96
C SER A 769 42.33 15.16 31.76
N GLU A 770 42.02 15.39 33.04
CA GLU A 770 42.98 15.94 33.99
C GLU A 770 44.24 15.08 33.99
N GLY A 771 45.39 15.76 33.99
CA GLY A 771 46.70 15.15 33.89
C GLY A 771 46.96 14.11 34.97
N LYS A 772 47.53 12.98 34.55
CA LYS A 772 48.15 11.97 35.42
C LYS A 772 49.06 12.68 36.44
N LYS A 773 48.66 12.64 37.70
CA LYS A 773 49.59 12.71 38.83
C LYS A 773 50.08 11.28 39.10
N GLU A 774 51.39 11.14 39.22
CA GLU A 774 52.05 9.94 39.69
C GLU A 774 51.54 9.60 41.10
N GLU A 775 51.09 8.36 41.31
CA GLU A 775 50.88 7.79 42.64
C GLU A 775 51.89 6.65 42.88
N PRO A 776 52.37 6.51 44.13
CA PRO A 776 53.52 5.69 44.46
C PRO A 776 53.19 4.20 44.60
N THR A 777 54.20 3.37 44.37
CA THR A 777 54.23 1.93 44.53
C THR A 777 53.91 1.47 45.97
N LEU A 778 53.06 0.45 46.09
CA LEU A 778 52.85 -0.35 47.31
C LEU A 778 53.23 -1.82 47.04
N PRO A 779 53.75 -2.55 48.05
CA PRO A 779 54.55 -3.76 47.83
C PRO A 779 53.73 -5.04 47.68
N GLU A 780 54.34 -6.00 46.99
CA GLU A 780 53.90 -7.37 46.75
C GLU A 780 53.55 -8.14 48.02
N LYS A 781 52.46 -8.92 47.97
CA LYS A 781 52.16 -10.00 48.92
C LYS A 781 52.04 -11.32 48.17
N GLU A 782 52.85 -12.27 48.59
CA GLU A 782 52.94 -13.65 48.13
C GLU A 782 51.61 -14.42 48.33
N ILE A 783 51.29 -15.29 47.36
CA ILE A 783 50.19 -16.27 47.41
C ILE A 783 50.81 -17.65 47.66
N PRO A 784 50.31 -18.47 48.60
CA PRO A 784 50.61 -19.89 48.65
C PRO A 784 49.58 -20.73 47.86
N GLU A 785 50.11 -21.73 47.16
CA GLU A 785 49.43 -22.78 46.39
C GLU A 785 48.56 -23.71 47.25
N GLY A 786 47.52 -24.30 46.66
CA GLY A 786 46.92 -25.53 47.19
C GLY A 786 45.45 -25.76 46.85
N SER A 787 45.23 -26.40 45.69
CA SER A 787 44.15 -27.32 45.32
C SER A 787 42.80 -27.32 46.07
N GLU A 788 41.71 -27.18 45.31
CA GLU A 788 40.67 -28.21 45.18
C GLU A 788 39.69 -27.82 44.05
N LEU A 789 39.73 -28.57 42.95
CA LEU A 789 38.72 -28.58 41.89
C LEU A 789 37.82 -29.78 42.17
N ILE A 790 36.53 -29.52 42.36
CA ILE A 790 35.47 -30.52 42.22
C ILE A 790 34.53 -29.97 41.16
N ASP A 791 34.72 -30.46 39.93
CA ASP A 791 33.64 -30.53 38.95
C ASP A 791 32.62 -31.56 39.48
N ASP A 792 31.48 -31.06 39.92
CA ASP A 792 30.17 -31.73 39.79
C ASP A 792 29.11 -30.70 40.16
N ILE A 793 28.12 -30.52 39.27
CA ILE A 793 26.96 -29.59 39.33
C ILE A 793 27.18 -28.25 38.61
N LEU A 794 27.12 -28.26 37.27
CA LEU A 794 26.02 -27.68 36.46
C LEU A 794 26.35 -27.64 34.96
#